data_AF-A0A3A8IYZ9-F1
#
_entry.id   AF-A0A3A8IYZ9-F1
#
_cell.length_a   1.000
_cell.length_b   1.000
_cell.length_c   1.000
_cell.angle_alpha   90.00
_cell.angle_beta   90.00
_cell.angle_gamma   90.00
#
_symmetry.space_group_name_H-M   'P 1'
#
loop_
_entity.id
_entity.type
_entity.pdbx_description
1 polymer ?
#
loop_
_entity_poly.entity_id
_entity_poly.type
_entity_poly.pdbx_seq_one_letter_code
_entity_poly.pdbx_strand_id
1 'polypeptide(L)'
;MARLPAAVSTGLLLLTACARAVPPPDVGGRPDPVLERIADWEDRRSLGGGELVRLATAAPDPVVRGRALRALGRIQDVTTLDAVRAGLTAPDATVRDEAAFAAGELALSWEPLPEDARTALSEALTKAESTESEPTVRTTLLESLGKLATPGAVEVLTARLSPPDGAWAGPAAKALGVAARKAGAPLVARVPLATMVALTEPARPQAVRYGGAYLLATAKRPEAVPALGGCVGDADPDVRALCAKGLGDVGGVADVPVLAPLLSDATPRVAAEAARALAKWAVKCQGDEGPGCPPLVALALLESQVKQVASGHGAWGHPLLAAAQQGLPVRGQPLWIRLRSGLAEADRVATSEEAHADLAWLDCRVAAAMDRQLGVLKQVHGCGFGRVSEPLRLSLGLHEVAKFIPVLPASSSPNKDAPASGAAFAVPLLDHASPLVRGAALDALSERPVPQAKAPVRALIAGDDAVVAGLAASTAGKLHDTEALPMVEALAARVPREPDLAESVAGALVALQGRAAEPRLREWLNHPHANVRRVAAESLTALTGAAVRSVRVELPAGTYRPPPAPPGTTLTLRTRKGDITVLLERDAPLTGGNLVALAKQGYFRGITFHRVVPDFVAQGGDPRGDGEGGPGHSIRCEMTRRPYTRGVVGMALSGKDTGGSQFFFTHAPQPHLDGRYTVFGEVVAGMDTVDALLEGTVIDDVLVGTRAP
;
A
#
# COMPACT_ATOMS: atom_id res chain seq x y z
N MET A 1 -45.94 -6.18 40.06
CA MET A 1 -46.28 -7.30 40.96
C MET A 1 -45.19 -8.35 40.82
N ALA A 2 -44.56 -8.71 41.96
CA ALA A 2 -43.77 -9.92 42.23
C ALA A 2 -42.55 -10.27 41.34
N ARG A 3 -41.38 -10.70 41.83
CA ARG A 3 -40.79 -10.91 43.17
C ARG A 3 -39.26 -11.05 42.95
N LEU A 4 -38.45 -10.43 43.81
CA LEU A 4 -37.09 -10.87 44.15
C LEU A 4 -37.17 -12.12 45.08
N PRO A 5 -36.16 -13.02 45.11
CA PRO A 5 -34.90 -12.85 45.87
C PRO A 5 -33.65 -13.33 45.09
N ALA A 6 -32.45 -12.73 45.18
CA ALA A 6 -31.51 -12.51 46.30
C ALA A 6 -30.80 -13.79 46.81
N ALA A 7 -29.51 -13.94 46.44
CA ALA A 7 -28.37 -14.50 47.22
C ALA A 7 -27.17 -14.64 46.25
N VAL A 8 -26.24 -13.68 46.15
CA VAL A 8 -25.06 -13.44 47.02
C VAL A 8 -24.21 -14.70 47.23
N SER A 9 -23.10 -14.78 46.51
CA SER A 9 -21.81 -15.03 47.15
C SER A 9 -20.65 -14.46 46.34
N THR A 10 -19.80 -13.79 47.09
CA THR A 10 -18.67 -12.92 46.78
C THR A 10 -17.49 -13.61 46.10
N GLY A 11 -16.97 -12.98 45.05
CA GLY A 11 -15.63 -13.20 44.50
C GLY A 11 -15.07 -11.86 44.05
N LEU A 12 -14.23 -11.28 44.90
CA LEU A 12 -13.56 -9.99 44.72
C LEU A 12 -12.60 -10.08 43.51
N LEU A 13 -13.00 -9.57 42.35
CA LEU A 13 -12.10 -9.30 41.22
C LEU A 13 -11.74 -7.81 41.26
N LEU A 14 -10.55 -7.52 41.77
CA LEU A 14 -9.85 -6.26 41.56
C LEU A 14 -9.56 -6.12 40.06
N LEU A 15 -10.50 -5.52 39.32
CA LEU A 15 -10.26 -5.02 37.98
C LEU A 15 -9.46 -3.72 38.10
N THR A 16 -8.12 -3.83 38.07
CA THR A 16 -7.26 -2.71 37.68
C THR A 16 -7.48 -2.46 36.19
N ALA A 17 -8.54 -1.73 35.87
CA ALA A 17 -8.73 -1.11 34.57
C ALA A 17 -7.74 0.06 34.47
N CYS A 18 -6.55 -0.18 33.91
CA CYS A 18 -5.70 0.89 33.41
C CYS A 18 -6.33 1.45 32.12
N ALA A 19 -7.41 2.22 32.28
CA ALA A 19 -7.81 3.18 31.26
C ALA A 19 -6.67 4.20 31.17
N ARG A 20 -6.00 4.29 30.01
CA ARG A 20 -5.14 5.44 29.71
C ARG A 20 -6.02 6.68 29.77
N ALA A 21 -5.87 7.47 30.82
CA ALA A 21 -6.49 8.79 30.91
C ALA A 21 -5.89 9.66 29.79
N VAL A 22 -6.66 9.83 28.72
CA VAL A 22 -6.44 10.92 27.77
C VAL A 22 -6.98 12.17 28.47
N PRO A 23 -6.15 13.17 28.81
CA PRO A 23 -6.69 14.42 29.34
C PRO A 23 -7.64 15.03 28.28
N PRO A 24 -8.82 15.54 28.69
CA PRO A 24 -9.69 16.26 27.76
C PRO A 24 -8.93 17.49 27.21
N PRO A 25 -9.20 17.92 25.96
CA PRO A 25 -8.54 19.09 25.41
C PRO A 25 -8.94 20.33 26.21
N ASP A 26 -7.93 21.11 26.56
CA ASP A 26 -8.10 22.49 27.00
C ASP A 26 -8.68 23.29 25.82
N VAL A 27 -9.99 23.52 25.83
CA VAL A 27 -10.69 24.36 24.86
C VAL A 27 -10.80 25.75 25.49
N GLY A 28 -9.74 26.55 25.42
CA GLY A 28 -9.79 27.91 25.99
C GLY A 28 -8.52 28.75 25.99
N GLY A 29 -7.33 28.19 25.74
CA GLY A 29 -6.09 28.95 25.66
C GLY A 29 -5.79 29.49 24.24
N ARG A 30 -5.23 30.69 24.13
CA ARG A 30 -4.52 31.12 22.90
C ARG A 30 -3.41 30.08 22.63
N PRO A 31 -3.28 29.54 21.40
CA PRO A 31 -2.29 28.51 21.15
C PRO A 31 -0.88 29.02 21.48
N ASP A 32 -0.03 28.16 22.03
CA ASP A 32 1.35 28.51 22.33
C ASP A 32 2.05 28.96 21.03
N PRO A 33 2.53 30.22 20.95
CA PRO A 33 3.15 30.76 19.75
C PRO A 33 4.42 30.00 19.35
N VAL A 34 5.08 29.28 20.26
CA VAL A 34 6.20 28.40 19.93
C VAL A 34 5.71 27.18 19.15
N LEU A 35 4.63 26.53 19.60
CA LEU A 35 4.06 25.36 18.94
C LEU A 35 3.48 25.71 17.56
N GLU A 36 2.87 26.88 17.41
CA GLU A 36 2.41 27.41 16.11
C GLU A 36 3.57 27.60 15.13
N ARG A 37 4.69 28.16 15.57
CA ARG A 37 5.89 28.32 14.72
C ARG A 37 6.48 26.97 14.31
N ILE A 38 6.53 25.99 15.22
CA ILE A 38 6.98 24.63 14.87
C ILE A 38 6.06 24.02 13.81
N ALA A 39 4.74 24.18 13.94
CA ALA A 39 3.79 23.70 12.95
C ALA A 39 4.00 24.36 11.58
N ASP A 40 4.19 25.69 11.53
CA ASP A 40 4.49 26.38 10.27
C ASP A 40 5.79 25.91 9.62
N TRP A 41 6.86 25.71 10.40
CA TRP A 41 8.10 25.17 9.86
C TRP A 41 7.94 23.74 9.34
N GLU A 42 7.25 22.87 10.08
CA GLU A 42 6.95 21.52 9.62
C GLU A 42 6.15 21.55 8.30
N ASP A 43 5.16 22.44 8.20
CA ASP A 43 4.33 22.60 7.02
C ASP A 43 5.16 22.99 5.79
N ARG A 44 6.10 23.91 5.97
CA ARG A 44 6.97 24.40 4.91
C ARG A 44 8.20 23.54 4.67
N ARG A 45 8.36 22.43 5.40
CA ARG A 45 9.61 21.66 5.44
C ARG A 45 10.82 22.55 5.77
N SER A 46 10.63 23.56 6.61
CA SER A 46 11.64 24.49 7.10
C SER A 46 12.29 23.97 8.39
N LEU A 47 13.55 24.35 8.62
CA LEU A 47 14.22 24.21 9.92
C LEU A 47 14.24 25.53 10.69
N GLY A 48 13.58 26.58 10.20
CA GLY A 48 13.54 27.90 10.83
C GLY A 48 14.91 28.55 10.97
N GLY A 49 15.80 28.37 9.99
CA GLY A 49 17.19 28.83 10.11
C GLY A 49 18.01 28.10 11.19
N GLY A 50 17.61 26.88 11.56
CA GLY A 50 18.23 26.08 12.63
C GLY A 50 17.50 26.18 13.98
N GLU A 51 16.53 27.09 14.09
CA GLU A 51 15.76 27.29 15.32
C GLU A 51 14.94 26.04 15.70
N LEU A 52 14.40 25.30 14.73
CA LEU A 52 13.67 24.06 15.00
C LEU A 52 14.58 23.00 15.66
N VAL A 53 15.83 22.91 15.19
CA VAL A 53 16.85 22.02 15.75
C VAL A 53 17.25 22.46 17.16
N ARG A 54 17.37 23.77 17.39
CA ARG A 54 17.64 24.34 18.72
C ARG A 54 16.51 24.04 19.70
N LEU A 55 15.25 24.16 19.27
CA LEU A 55 14.09 23.82 20.11
C LEU A 55 14.06 22.33 20.46
N ALA A 56 14.36 21.44 19.50
CA ALA A 56 14.41 20.00 19.74
C ALA A 56 15.47 19.61 20.79
N THR A 57 16.61 20.29 20.82
CA THR A 57 17.74 19.92 21.69
C THR A 57 17.79 20.69 23.01
N ALA A 58 17.33 21.95 23.04
CA ALA A 58 17.61 22.86 24.15
C ALA A 58 16.40 23.66 24.65
N ALA A 59 15.19 23.48 24.11
CA ALA A 59 14.02 24.11 24.71
C ALA A 59 13.85 23.62 26.16
N PRO A 60 13.48 24.47 27.13
CA PRO A 60 13.32 24.05 28.52
C PRO A 60 12.11 23.14 28.72
N ASP A 61 11.05 23.36 27.95
CA ASP A 61 9.81 22.57 28.01
C ASP A 61 9.94 21.25 27.20
N PRO A 62 9.76 20.07 27.83
CA PRO A 62 9.75 18.79 27.13
C PRO A 62 8.66 18.66 26.06
N VAL A 63 7.52 19.36 26.20
CA VAL A 63 6.46 19.36 25.18
C VAL A 63 6.95 20.03 23.91
N VAL A 64 7.65 21.16 24.04
CA VAL A 64 8.27 21.87 22.90
C VAL A 64 9.36 21.01 22.27
N ARG A 65 10.24 20.39 23.07
CA ARG A 65 11.28 19.47 22.56
C ARG A 65 10.67 18.32 21.76
N GLY A 66 9.66 17.64 22.33
CA GLY A 66 8.97 16.53 21.69
C GLY A 66 8.26 16.94 20.39
N ARG A 67 7.54 18.08 20.39
CA ARG A 67 6.88 18.60 19.20
C ARG A 67 7.87 18.97 18.09
N ALA A 68 9.03 19.53 18.46
CA ALA A 68 10.11 19.86 17.53
C ALA A 68 10.74 18.58 16.95
N LEU A 69 11.05 17.57 17.76
CA LEU A 69 11.53 16.26 17.29
C LEU A 69 10.56 15.59 16.32
N ARG A 70 9.25 15.62 16.60
CA ARG A 70 8.22 15.13 15.68
C ARG A 70 8.27 15.86 14.33
N ALA A 71 8.42 17.19 14.35
CA ALA A 71 8.57 17.97 13.12
C ALA A 71 9.82 17.58 12.34
N LEU A 72 10.98 17.42 13.01
CA LEU A 72 12.21 16.93 12.37
C LEU A 72 12.00 15.55 11.73
N GLY A 73 11.35 14.63 12.45
CA GLY A 73 10.97 13.31 11.96
C GLY A 73 10.10 13.36 10.70
N ARG A 74 9.10 14.25 10.65
CA ARG A 74 8.24 14.42 9.47
C ARG A 74 8.93 15.10 8.29
N ILE A 75 9.87 16.01 8.56
CA ILE A 75 10.71 16.65 7.54
C ILE A 75 11.66 15.62 6.92
N GLN A 76 12.18 14.68 7.71
CA GLN A 76 13.11 13.62 7.27
C GLN A 76 14.43 14.17 6.68
N ASP A 77 14.96 15.26 7.23
CA ASP A 77 16.25 15.82 6.81
C ASP A 77 17.40 15.18 7.60
N VAL A 78 18.33 14.51 6.90
CA VAL A 78 19.48 13.83 7.50
C VAL A 78 20.39 14.78 8.30
N THR A 79 20.44 16.07 7.97
CA THR A 79 21.23 17.06 8.72
C THR A 79 20.75 17.24 10.16
N THR A 80 19.57 16.71 10.50
CA THR A 80 18.97 16.78 11.84
C THR A 80 19.29 15.56 12.69
N LEU A 81 20.06 14.59 12.16
CA LEU A 81 20.39 13.32 12.82
C LEU A 81 20.96 13.52 14.24
N ASP A 82 21.84 14.49 14.44
CA ASP A 82 22.45 14.72 15.76
C ASP A 82 21.43 15.20 16.80
N ALA A 83 20.44 15.99 16.40
CA ALA A 83 19.35 16.39 17.30
C ALA A 83 18.45 15.21 17.66
N VAL A 84 18.17 14.32 16.69
CA VAL A 84 17.43 13.08 16.94
C VAL A 84 18.21 12.17 17.90
N ARG A 85 19.52 12.00 17.69
CA ARG A 85 20.40 11.22 18.57
C ARG A 85 20.45 11.78 19.99
N ALA A 86 20.53 13.10 20.15
CA ALA A 86 20.49 13.75 21.46
C ALA A 86 19.15 13.46 22.17
N GLY A 87 18.03 13.57 21.45
CA GLY A 87 16.70 13.29 21.97
C GLY A 87 16.51 11.86 22.49
N LEU A 88 17.17 10.87 21.88
CA LEU A 88 17.13 9.46 22.34
C LEU A 88 17.71 9.26 23.75
N THR A 89 18.52 10.21 24.23
CA THR A 89 19.14 10.18 25.56
C THR A 89 18.55 11.21 26.53
N ALA A 90 17.43 11.85 26.15
CA ALA A 90 16.79 12.87 26.98
C ALA A 90 16.28 12.27 28.31
N PRO A 91 16.26 13.06 29.40
CA PRO A 91 15.76 12.59 30.69
C PRO A 91 14.25 12.26 30.64
N ASP A 92 13.47 13.00 29.83
CA ASP A 92 12.03 12.82 29.70
C ASP A 92 11.68 11.69 28.73
N ALA A 93 10.83 10.76 29.18
CA ALA A 93 10.35 9.64 28.38
C ALA A 93 9.63 10.08 27.09
N THR A 94 8.81 11.15 27.17
CA THR A 94 8.07 11.68 26.02
C THR A 94 8.99 12.23 24.94
N VAL A 95 10.12 12.84 25.33
CA VAL A 95 11.13 13.35 24.40
C VAL A 95 11.89 12.19 23.76
N ARG A 96 12.28 11.18 24.53
CA ARG A 96 12.90 9.96 23.99
C ARG A 96 11.98 9.23 23.02
N ASP A 97 10.68 9.18 23.31
CA ASP A 97 9.68 8.56 22.44
C ASP A 97 9.53 9.31 21.11
N GLU A 98 9.53 10.65 21.12
CA GLU A 98 9.52 11.47 19.89
C GLU A 98 10.82 11.37 19.11
N ALA A 99 11.96 11.24 19.80
CA ALA A 99 13.24 10.98 19.15
C ALA A 99 13.28 9.58 18.51
N ALA A 100 12.75 8.56 19.19
CA ALA A 100 12.65 7.20 18.66
C ALA A 100 11.75 7.17 17.42
N PHE A 101 10.62 7.87 17.44
CA PHE A 101 9.76 8.03 16.27
C PHE A 101 10.51 8.75 15.13
N ALA A 102 11.13 9.90 15.40
CA ALA A 102 11.88 10.66 14.40
C ALA A 102 13.03 9.84 13.77
N ALA A 103 13.71 9.01 14.55
CA ALA A 103 14.73 8.07 14.07
C ALA A 103 14.14 7.04 13.09
N GLY A 104 12.97 6.47 13.41
CA GLY A 104 12.26 5.57 12.50
C GLY A 104 11.86 6.26 11.21
N GLU A 105 11.39 7.50 11.27
CA GLU A 105 11.01 8.28 10.10
C GLU A 105 12.21 8.66 9.23
N LEU A 106 13.36 9.01 9.83
CA LEU A 106 14.62 9.18 9.09
C LEU A 106 15.06 7.89 8.38
N ALA A 107 14.86 6.73 9.02
CA ALA A 107 15.14 5.44 8.39
C ALA A 107 14.19 5.13 7.21
N LEU A 108 13.02 5.75 7.18
CA LEU A 108 12.05 5.71 6.08
C LEU A 108 12.16 6.90 5.14
N SER A 109 13.21 7.72 5.29
CA SER A 109 13.49 8.83 4.38
C SER A 109 13.45 8.34 2.94
N TRP A 110 12.71 9.09 2.15
CA TRP A 110 12.56 8.90 0.72
C TRP A 110 13.90 8.95 -0.04
N GLU A 111 14.84 9.78 0.39
CA GLU A 111 16.23 9.73 -0.03
C GLU A 111 17.00 8.83 0.94
N PRO A 112 17.66 7.75 0.46
CA PRO A 112 18.38 6.82 1.34
C PRO A 112 19.41 7.53 2.22
N LEU A 113 19.44 7.15 3.50
CA LEU A 113 20.45 7.63 4.42
C LEU A 113 21.86 7.29 3.92
N PRO A 114 22.83 8.21 4.03
CA PRO A 114 24.25 7.90 3.89
C PRO A 114 24.63 6.70 4.77
N GLU A 115 25.61 5.90 4.35
CA GLU A 115 26.00 4.69 5.07
C GLU A 115 26.52 5.00 6.49
N ASP A 116 27.29 6.07 6.63
CA ASP A 116 27.77 6.61 7.91
C ASP A 116 26.61 7.09 8.79
N ALA A 117 25.65 7.84 8.23
CA ALA A 117 24.45 8.28 8.95
C ALA A 117 23.58 7.09 9.39
N ARG A 118 23.42 6.08 8.53
CA ARG A 118 22.68 4.85 8.81
C ARG A 118 23.35 4.06 9.94
N THR A 119 24.68 3.99 9.93
CA THR A 119 25.48 3.32 10.97
C THR A 119 25.33 4.06 12.30
N ALA A 120 25.53 5.37 12.32
CA ALA A 120 25.38 6.20 13.51
C ALA A 120 23.97 6.13 14.12
N LEU A 121 22.94 6.08 13.28
CA LEU A 121 21.55 5.91 13.72
C LEU A 121 21.31 4.50 14.30
N SER A 122 21.91 3.47 13.69
CA SER A 122 21.84 2.08 14.19
C SER A 122 22.46 1.96 15.58
N GLU A 123 23.65 2.52 15.78
CA GLU A 123 24.33 2.51 17.08
C GLU A 123 23.52 3.25 18.14
N ALA A 124 22.96 4.42 17.79
CA ALA A 124 22.16 5.22 18.70
C ALA A 124 20.87 4.50 19.15
N LEU A 125 20.14 3.89 18.21
CA LEU A 125 18.92 3.14 18.52
C LEU A 125 19.21 1.89 19.35
N THR A 126 20.26 1.13 19.01
CA THR A 126 20.66 -0.06 19.79
C THR A 126 21.03 0.32 21.22
N LYS A 127 21.79 1.41 21.40
CA LYS A 127 22.16 1.90 22.73
C LYS A 127 20.94 2.34 23.53
N ALA A 128 20.04 3.11 22.91
CA ALA A 128 18.81 3.58 23.54
C ALA A 128 17.92 2.39 23.98
N GLU A 129 17.72 1.40 23.11
CA GLU A 129 16.92 0.20 23.43
C GLU A 129 17.48 -0.56 24.63
N SER A 130 18.81 -0.70 24.71
CA SER A 130 19.46 -1.48 25.76
C SER A 130 19.28 -0.91 27.17
N THR A 131 19.01 0.40 27.28
CA THR A 131 18.93 1.13 28.56
C THR A 131 17.54 1.66 28.87
N GLU A 132 16.60 1.61 27.92
CA GLU A 132 15.27 2.19 28.08
C GLU A 132 14.43 1.40 29.09
N SER A 133 13.85 2.07 30.09
CA SER A 133 12.95 1.45 31.07
C SER A 133 11.47 1.62 30.72
N GLU A 134 11.12 2.63 29.92
CA GLU A 134 9.74 3.00 29.62
C GLU A 134 9.14 2.13 28.51
N PRO A 135 8.05 1.37 28.79
CA PRO A 135 7.49 0.43 27.83
C PRO A 135 7.06 1.02 26.49
N THR A 136 6.51 2.25 26.52
CA THR A 136 6.06 2.94 25.32
C THR A 136 7.24 3.33 24.43
N VAL A 137 8.29 3.90 25.03
CA VAL A 137 9.51 4.30 24.32
C VAL A 137 10.18 3.07 23.72
N ARG A 138 10.28 1.98 24.49
CA ARG A 138 10.87 0.72 23.99
C ARG A 138 10.10 0.16 22.79
N THR A 139 8.78 0.23 22.80
CA THR A 139 7.95 -0.20 21.65
C THR A 139 8.32 0.59 20.39
N THR A 140 8.42 1.91 20.50
CA THR A 140 8.82 2.80 19.40
C THR A 140 10.25 2.52 18.94
N LEU A 141 11.18 2.24 19.86
CA LEU A 141 12.56 1.87 19.52
C LEU A 141 12.63 0.56 18.72
N LEU A 142 11.88 -0.47 19.11
CA LEU A 142 11.80 -1.73 18.36
C LEU A 142 11.22 -1.52 16.95
N GLU A 143 10.17 -0.71 16.83
CA GLU A 143 9.60 -0.33 15.54
C GLU A 143 10.63 0.39 14.66
N SER A 144 11.35 1.36 15.21
CA SER A 144 12.37 2.13 14.50
C SER A 144 13.58 1.29 14.09
N LEU A 145 13.98 0.31 14.90
CA LEU A 145 14.99 -0.70 14.52
C LEU A 145 14.51 -1.55 13.34
N GLY A 146 13.24 -1.98 13.34
CA GLY A 146 12.63 -2.69 12.21
C GLY A 146 12.58 -1.85 10.94
N LYS A 147 12.24 -0.56 11.06
CA LYS A 147 12.29 0.41 9.96
C LYS A 147 13.71 0.63 9.45
N LEU A 148 14.74 0.61 10.30
CA LEU A 148 16.14 0.79 9.90
C LEU A 148 16.72 -0.44 9.17
N ALA A 149 16.33 -1.65 9.58
CA ALA A 149 16.65 -2.90 8.91
C ALA A 149 18.16 -3.11 8.67
N THR A 150 18.99 -2.79 9.66
CA THR A 150 20.44 -3.12 9.65
C THR A 150 20.68 -4.49 10.29
N PRO A 151 21.84 -5.14 10.02
CA PRO A 151 22.21 -6.38 10.70
C PRO A 151 22.20 -6.24 12.24
N GLY A 152 22.76 -5.15 12.78
CA GLY A 152 22.74 -4.89 14.22
C GLY A 152 21.32 -4.70 14.78
N ALA A 153 20.41 -4.07 14.02
CA ALA A 153 19.00 -3.98 14.42
C ALA A 153 18.33 -5.36 14.48
N VAL A 154 18.61 -6.23 13.51
CA VAL A 154 18.09 -7.60 13.49
C VAL A 154 18.59 -8.40 14.70
N GLU A 155 19.86 -8.24 15.10
CA GLU A 155 20.41 -8.89 16.28
C GLU A 155 19.67 -8.48 17.57
N VAL A 156 19.47 -7.17 17.77
CA VAL A 156 18.72 -6.64 18.93
C VAL A 156 17.29 -7.17 18.95
N LEU A 157 16.59 -7.10 17.81
CA LEU A 157 15.21 -7.58 17.72
C LEU A 157 15.11 -9.09 17.94
N THR A 158 16.08 -9.86 17.43
CA THR A 158 16.14 -11.33 17.62
C THR A 158 16.26 -11.67 19.11
N ALA A 159 17.10 -10.94 19.85
CA ALA A 159 17.25 -11.15 21.28
C ALA A 159 15.94 -10.90 22.06
N ARG A 160 15.04 -10.05 21.54
CA ARG A 160 13.73 -9.74 22.16
C ARG A 160 12.63 -10.73 21.84
N LEU A 161 12.88 -11.74 21.01
CA LEU A 161 11.93 -12.82 20.77
C LEU A 161 11.86 -13.82 21.94
N SER A 162 12.85 -13.81 22.83
CA SER A 162 12.94 -14.70 23.99
C SER A 162 12.83 -13.91 25.31
N PRO A 163 12.05 -14.40 26.30
CA PRO A 163 11.18 -15.56 26.21
C PRO A 163 9.93 -15.26 25.32
N PRO A 164 9.31 -16.27 24.70
CA PRO A 164 8.22 -16.08 23.73
C PRO A 164 6.92 -15.52 24.33
N ASP A 165 6.75 -15.57 25.65
CA ASP A 165 5.68 -14.90 26.41
C ASP A 165 6.06 -13.50 26.90
N GLY A 166 7.29 -13.05 26.62
CA GLY A 166 7.76 -11.73 26.99
C GLY A 166 6.98 -10.62 26.29
N ALA A 167 6.80 -9.48 26.97
CA ALA A 167 6.09 -8.31 26.46
C ALA A 167 6.64 -7.77 25.12
N TRP A 168 7.90 -8.10 24.79
CA TRP A 168 8.62 -7.62 23.61
C TRP A 168 8.61 -8.59 22.44
N ALA A 169 8.22 -9.86 22.64
CA ALA A 169 8.32 -10.88 21.61
C ALA A 169 7.44 -10.56 20.40
N GLY A 170 6.18 -10.17 20.62
CA GLY A 170 5.26 -9.74 19.57
C GLY A 170 5.74 -8.50 18.81
N PRO A 171 6.02 -7.37 19.48
CA PRO A 171 6.56 -6.16 18.84
C PRO A 171 7.86 -6.41 18.07
N ALA A 172 8.80 -7.17 18.63
CA ALA A 172 10.07 -7.48 17.99
C ALA A 172 9.89 -8.37 16.76
N ALA A 173 9.00 -9.38 16.82
CA ALA A 173 8.68 -10.22 15.67
C ALA A 173 8.02 -9.42 14.54
N LYS A 174 7.08 -8.52 14.89
CA LYS A 174 6.48 -7.58 13.94
C LYS A 174 7.54 -6.69 13.27
N ALA A 175 8.45 -6.12 14.06
CA ALA A 175 9.54 -5.27 13.57
C ALA A 175 10.53 -6.02 12.66
N LEU A 176 10.87 -7.28 12.98
CA LEU A 176 11.68 -8.14 12.12
C LEU A 176 10.96 -8.42 10.79
N GLY A 177 9.64 -8.65 10.82
CA GLY A 177 8.87 -8.81 9.59
C GLY A 177 8.83 -7.55 8.73
N VAL A 178 8.79 -6.36 9.36
CA VAL A 178 8.95 -5.07 8.65
C VAL A 178 10.33 -4.96 8.03
N ALA A 179 11.39 -5.33 8.76
CA ALA A 179 12.76 -5.36 8.25
C ALA A 179 12.90 -6.30 7.05
N ALA A 180 12.32 -7.50 7.12
CA ALA A 180 12.32 -8.48 6.03
C ALA A 180 11.56 -7.97 4.80
N ARG A 181 10.46 -7.24 4.98
CA ARG A 181 9.73 -6.59 3.86
C ARG A 181 10.52 -5.45 3.24
N LYS A 182 11.28 -4.68 4.04
CA LYS A 182 12.05 -3.53 3.56
C LYS A 182 13.34 -3.95 2.84
N ALA A 183 14.12 -4.86 3.43
CA ALA A 183 15.46 -5.21 2.98
C ALA A 183 15.57 -6.63 2.39
N GLY A 184 14.46 -7.37 2.35
CA GLY A 184 14.39 -8.74 1.83
C GLY A 184 14.54 -9.82 2.91
N ALA A 185 14.00 -10.99 2.61
CA ALA A 185 14.08 -12.19 3.47
C ALA A 185 15.51 -12.58 3.91
N PRO A 186 16.57 -12.44 3.09
CA PRO A 186 17.92 -12.79 3.50
C PRO A 186 18.42 -12.04 4.76
N LEU A 187 17.91 -10.83 5.02
CA LEU A 187 18.30 -10.05 6.20
C LEU A 187 17.96 -10.78 7.52
N VAL A 188 16.84 -11.50 7.54
CA VAL A 188 16.33 -12.21 8.74
C VAL A 188 16.63 -13.71 8.71
N ALA A 189 17.45 -14.19 7.77
CA ALA A 189 17.76 -15.62 7.61
C ALA A 189 18.43 -16.23 8.85
N ARG A 190 19.15 -15.42 9.64
CA ARG A 190 19.84 -15.84 10.88
C ARG A 190 18.92 -15.93 12.10
N VAL A 191 17.68 -15.43 12.02
CA VAL A 191 16.72 -15.56 13.12
C VAL A 191 16.41 -17.05 13.33
N PRO A 192 16.54 -17.61 14.55
CA PRO A 192 16.28 -19.03 14.78
C PRO A 192 14.83 -19.39 14.47
N LEU A 193 14.62 -20.39 13.60
CA LEU A 193 13.27 -20.82 13.21
C LEU A 193 12.45 -21.29 14.40
N ALA A 194 13.06 -22.09 15.29
CA ALA A 194 12.40 -22.59 16.49
C ALA A 194 11.83 -21.45 17.35
N THR A 195 12.56 -20.33 17.47
CA THR A 195 12.09 -19.14 18.17
C THR A 195 10.89 -18.52 17.45
N MET A 196 10.92 -18.40 16.13
CA MET A 196 9.79 -17.88 15.35
C MET A 196 8.54 -18.76 15.50
N VAL A 197 8.70 -20.09 15.46
CA VAL A 197 7.62 -21.08 15.59
C VAL A 197 7.00 -21.06 16.99
N ALA A 198 7.80 -20.89 18.04
CA ALA A 198 7.29 -20.81 19.41
C ALA A 198 6.31 -19.63 19.62
N LEU A 199 6.45 -18.56 18.83
CA LEU A 199 5.56 -17.40 18.89
C LEU A 199 4.15 -17.70 18.34
N THR A 200 4.02 -18.67 17.42
CA THR A 200 2.74 -19.02 16.81
C THR A 200 1.95 -20.08 17.57
N GLU A 201 2.45 -20.54 18.73
CA GLU A 201 1.74 -21.50 19.56
C GLU A 201 0.38 -20.94 20.04
N PRO A 202 -0.73 -21.71 20.00
CA PRO A 202 -2.06 -21.21 20.36
C PRO A 202 -2.18 -20.63 21.77
N ALA A 203 -1.35 -21.09 22.71
CA ALA A 203 -1.32 -20.60 24.09
C ALA A 203 -0.76 -19.17 24.23
N ARG A 204 -0.08 -18.64 23.20
CA ARG A 204 0.51 -17.30 23.22
C ARG A 204 -0.59 -16.23 23.04
N PRO A 205 -0.39 -15.00 23.54
CA PRO A 205 -1.30 -13.89 23.25
C PRO A 205 -1.43 -13.64 21.75
N GLN A 206 -2.62 -13.22 21.29
CA GLN A 206 -2.92 -12.97 19.87
C GLN A 206 -1.87 -12.07 19.19
N ALA A 207 -1.44 -10.97 19.85
CA ALA A 207 -0.43 -10.07 19.31
C ALA A 207 0.94 -10.74 19.07
N VAL A 208 1.29 -11.71 19.90
CA VAL A 208 2.54 -12.51 19.75
C VAL A 208 2.37 -13.48 18.58
N ARG A 209 1.25 -14.19 18.50
CA ARG A 209 0.95 -15.10 17.39
C ARG A 209 0.93 -14.38 16.05
N TYR A 210 0.31 -13.19 16.00
CA TYR A 210 0.33 -12.32 14.82
C TYR A 210 1.76 -11.91 14.45
N GLY A 211 2.57 -11.43 15.40
CA GLY A 211 3.96 -11.06 15.16
C GLY A 211 4.79 -12.23 14.63
N GLY A 212 4.63 -13.41 15.22
CA GLY A 212 5.27 -14.66 14.78
C GLY A 212 4.86 -15.08 13.38
N ALA A 213 3.56 -15.09 13.08
CA ALA A 213 3.03 -15.42 11.75
C ALA A 213 3.51 -14.43 10.69
N TYR A 214 3.52 -13.13 11.00
CA TYR A 214 4.03 -12.09 10.11
C TYR A 214 5.51 -12.27 9.81
N LEU A 215 6.33 -12.59 10.83
CA LEU A 215 7.75 -12.87 10.67
C LEU A 215 8.00 -14.15 9.85
N LEU A 216 7.26 -15.24 10.11
CA LEU A 216 7.37 -16.48 9.32
C LEU A 216 7.01 -16.24 7.84
N ALA A 217 5.91 -15.55 7.57
CA ALA A 217 5.45 -15.25 6.21
C ALA A 217 6.45 -14.36 5.44
N THR A 218 7.11 -13.43 6.13
CA THR A 218 8.06 -12.49 5.50
C THR A 218 9.49 -13.03 5.40
N ALA A 219 9.87 -13.96 6.28
CA ALA A 219 11.16 -14.65 6.22
C ALA A 219 11.24 -15.67 5.07
N LYS A 220 10.09 -16.14 4.56
CA LYS A 220 9.98 -17.02 3.37
C LYS A 220 10.90 -18.25 3.41
N ARG A 221 10.96 -18.89 4.58
CA ARG A 221 11.75 -20.11 4.80
C ARG A 221 10.94 -21.36 4.49
N PRO A 222 11.35 -22.23 3.55
CA PRO A 222 10.65 -23.49 3.26
C PRO A 222 10.48 -24.40 4.48
N GLU A 223 11.41 -24.36 5.43
CA GLU A 223 11.35 -25.13 6.66
C GLU A 223 10.20 -24.69 7.60
N ALA A 224 9.61 -23.51 7.34
CA ALA A 224 8.46 -23.00 8.10
C ALA A 224 7.11 -23.62 7.67
N VAL A 225 7.06 -24.41 6.59
CA VAL A 225 5.81 -25.02 6.06
C VAL A 225 4.98 -25.72 7.15
N PRO A 226 5.55 -26.58 8.03
CA PRO A 226 4.77 -27.23 9.08
C PRO A 226 4.16 -26.25 10.09
N ALA A 227 4.91 -25.22 10.47
CA ALA A 227 4.42 -24.21 11.42
C ALA A 227 3.34 -23.33 10.81
N LEU A 228 3.54 -22.90 9.55
CA LEU A 228 2.55 -22.16 8.78
C LEU A 228 1.27 -22.98 8.58
N GLY A 229 1.41 -24.26 8.25
CA GLY A 229 0.29 -25.19 8.12
C GLY A 229 -0.42 -25.49 9.45
N GLY A 230 0.25 -25.37 10.59
CA GLY A 230 -0.40 -25.44 11.90
C GLY A 230 -1.22 -24.18 12.21
N CYS A 231 -0.68 -23.00 11.91
CA CYS A 231 -1.32 -21.72 12.26
C CYS A 231 -2.41 -21.24 11.29
N VAL A 232 -2.63 -21.93 10.15
CA VAL A 232 -3.85 -21.70 9.34
C VAL A 232 -5.14 -22.08 10.09
N GLY A 233 -5.04 -22.83 11.19
CA GLY A 233 -6.15 -23.15 12.08
C GLY A 233 -6.32 -22.21 13.28
N ASP A 234 -5.61 -21.07 13.32
CA ASP A 234 -5.70 -20.13 14.45
C ASP A 234 -7.12 -19.56 14.62
N ALA A 235 -7.53 -19.26 15.86
CA ALA A 235 -8.82 -18.63 16.13
C ALA A 235 -8.93 -17.23 15.51
N ASP A 236 -7.81 -16.50 15.40
CA ASP A 236 -7.77 -15.16 14.84
C ASP A 236 -7.63 -15.17 13.31
N PRO A 237 -8.53 -14.47 12.57
CA PRO A 237 -8.50 -14.45 11.11
C PRO A 237 -7.26 -13.77 10.52
N ASP A 238 -6.67 -12.79 11.20
CA ASP A 238 -5.48 -12.10 10.68
C ASP A 238 -4.25 -13.01 10.80
N VAL A 239 -4.17 -13.84 11.85
CA VAL A 239 -3.16 -14.91 11.95
C VAL A 239 -3.37 -15.95 10.86
N ARG A 240 -4.61 -16.44 10.65
CA ARG A 240 -4.90 -17.43 9.59
C ARG A 240 -4.52 -16.92 8.20
N ALA A 241 -4.89 -15.68 7.86
CA ALA A 241 -4.58 -15.07 6.56
C ALA A 241 -3.06 -14.95 6.34
N LEU A 242 -2.30 -14.50 7.36
CA LEU A 242 -0.84 -14.44 7.28
C LEU A 242 -0.20 -15.82 7.11
N CYS A 243 -0.70 -16.83 7.83
CA CYS A 243 -0.23 -18.20 7.71
C CYS A 243 -0.54 -18.79 6.32
N ALA A 244 -1.74 -18.54 5.79
CA ALA A 244 -2.12 -18.95 4.43
C ALA A 244 -1.25 -18.29 3.37
N LYS A 245 -0.98 -16.98 3.51
CA LYS A 245 -0.07 -16.22 2.65
C LYS A 245 1.36 -16.75 2.71
N GLY A 246 1.89 -16.95 3.91
CA GLY A 246 3.23 -17.51 4.13
C GLY A 246 3.35 -18.90 3.51
N LEU A 247 2.34 -19.76 3.72
CA LEU A 247 2.29 -21.09 3.13
C LEU A 247 2.24 -21.00 1.61
N GLY A 248 1.41 -20.13 1.03
CA GLY A 248 1.39 -19.86 -0.41
C GLY A 248 2.77 -19.46 -0.97
N ASP A 249 3.56 -18.73 -0.17
CA ASP A 249 4.89 -18.30 -0.55
C ASP A 249 5.94 -19.42 -0.58
N VAL A 250 5.92 -20.34 0.38
CA VAL A 250 7.00 -21.35 0.56
C VAL A 250 6.58 -22.80 0.34
N GLY A 251 5.29 -23.11 0.43
CA GLY A 251 4.72 -24.44 0.25
C GLY A 251 4.48 -24.81 -1.22
N GLY A 252 3.74 -25.90 -1.44
CA GLY A 252 3.44 -26.39 -2.77
C GLY A 252 2.24 -27.32 -2.86
N VAL A 253 2.17 -28.09 -3.96
CA VAL A 253 1.03 -28.95 -4.30
C VAL A 253 0.69 -29.97 -3.20
N ALA A 254 1.71 -30.46 -2.47
CA ALA A 254 1.51 -31.39 -1.35
C ALA A 254 0.72 -30.78 -0.17
N ASP A 255 0.72 -29.45 -0.04
CA ASP A 255 0.09 -28.72 1.06
C ASP A 255 -1.36 -28.28 0.73
N VAL A 256 -1.88 -28.64 -0.46
CA VAL A 256 -3.26 -28.32 -0.86
C VAL A 256 -4.31 -28.78 0.16
N PRO A 257 -4.23 -29.98 0.77
CA PRO A 257 -5.18 -30.40 1.79
C PRO A 257 -5.25 -29.47 3.02
N VAL A 258 -4.18 -28.70 3.28
CA VAL A 258 -4.11 -27.74 4.38
C VAL A 258 -4.79 -26.41 4.01
N LEU A 259 -4.63 -25.93 2.77
CA LEU A 259 -5.22 -24.65 2.33
C LEU A 259 -6.63 -24.76 1.75
N ALA A 260 -6.98 -25.86 1.09
CA ALA A 260 -8.27 -26.01 0.42
C ALA A 260 -9.48 -25.78 1.36
N PRO A 261 -9.47 -26.24 2.64
CA PRO A 261 -10.56 -25.95 3.56
C PRO A 261 -10.78 -24.45 3.83
N LEU A 262 -9.72 -23.63 3.78
CA LEU A 262 -9.81 -22.19 4.02
C LEU A 262 -10.59 -21.45 2.92
N LEU A 263 -10.80 -22.05 1.75
CA LEU A 263 -11.72 -21.49 0.75
C LEU A 263 -13.16 -21.37 1.26
N SER A 264 -13.52 -22.10 2.32
CA SER A 264 -14.81 -21.99 3.00
C SER A 264 -14.71 -21.32 4.38
N ASP A 265 -13.60 -20.62 4.68
CA ASP A 265 -13.46 -19.87 5.93
C ASP A 265 -14.58 -18.83 6.06
N ALA A 266 -15.13 -18.67 7.26
CA ALA A 266 -16.20 -17.70 7.53
C ALA A 266 -15.78 -16.25 7.27
N THR A 267 -14.48 -15.97 7.17
CA THR A 267 -13.92 -14.65 6.88
C THR A 267 -13.44 -14.59 5.43
N PRO A 268 -14.11 -13.82 4.53
CA PRO A 268 -13.79 -13.81 3.10
C PRO A 268 -12.33 -13.44 2.78
N ARG A 269 -11.68 -12.59 3.58
CA ARG A 269 -10.26 -12.24 3.39
C ARG A 269 -9.30 -13.42 3.60
N VAL A 270 -9.63 -14.34 4.52
CA VAL A 270 -8.86 -15.59 4.73
C VAL A 270 -9.05 -16.52 3.53
N ALA A 271 -10.29 -16.67 3.07
CA ALA A 271 -10.59 -17.43 1.85
C ALA A 271 -9.90 -16.83 0.62
N ALA A 272 -9.75 -15.51 0.56
CA ALA A 272 -9.05 -14.83 -0.52
C ALA A 272 -7.55 -15.10 -0.54
N GLU A 273 -6.88 -15.10 0.62
CA GLU A 273 -5.48 -15.49 0.68
C GLU A 273 -5.27 -16.98 0.37
N ALA A 274 -6.20 -17.86 0.78
CA ALA A 274 -6.18 -19.27 0.38
C ALA A 274 -6.32 -19.43 -1.15
N ALA A 275 -7.27 -18.71 -1.77
CA ALA A 275 -7.45 -18.73 -3.22
C ALA A 275 -6.22 -18.19 -3.97
N ARG A 276 -5.60 -17.11 -3.48
CA ARG A 276 -4.35 -16.55 -4.00
C ARG A 276 -3.20 -17.56 -3.92
N ALA A 277 -3.04 -18.22 -2.78
CA ALA A 277 -1.99 -19.22 -2.56
C ALA A 277 -2.18 -20.46 -3.46
N LEU A 278 -3.40 -20.98 -3.58
CA LEU A 278 -3.71 -22.09 -4.48
C LEU A 278 -3.49 -21.71 -5.95
N ALA A 279 -3.87 -20.51 -6.36
CA ALA A 279 -3.60 -20.00 -7.71
C ALA A 279 -2.10 -19.89 -7.99
N LYS A 280 -1.32 -19.45 -6.99
CA LYS A 280 0.14 -19.43 -7.07
C LYS A 280 0.75 -20.82 -7.21
N TRP A 281 0.18 -21.85 -6.58
CA TRP A 281 0.67 -23.23 -6.71
C TRP A 281 0.20 -23.94 -7.97
N ALA A 282 -0.90 -23.51 -8.59
CA ALA A 282 -1.40 -24.11 -9.83
C ALA A 282 -0.33 -24.12 -10.94
N VAL A 283 0.56 -23.11 -10.97
CA VAL A 283 1.68 -23.05 -11.93
C VAL A 283 2.70 -24.18 -11.75
N LYS A 284 2.77 -24.81 -10.57
CA LYS A 284 3.69 -25.90 -10.23
C LYS A 284 3.17 -27.28 -10.66
N CYS A 285 1.92 -27.38 -11.13
CA CYS A 285 1.38 -28.64 -11.63
C CYS A 285 2.07 -29.07 -12.94
N GLN A 286 2.75 -30.22 -12.92
CA GLN A 286 3.40 -30.82 -14.10
C GLN A 286 2.43 -31.78 -14.85
N GLY A 287 2.80 -32.27 -16.04
CA GLY A 287 1.94 -33.11 -16.91
C GLY A 287 1.57 -34.50 -16.34
N ASP A 288 0.50 -35.08 -16.89
CA ASP A 288 -0.09 -36.44 -16.70
C ASP A 288 -0.05 -37.14 -15.33
N GLU A 289 0.13 -36.40 -14.24
CA GLU A 289 -0.27 -36.87 -12.91
C GLU A 289 -1.80 -36.97 -12.87
N GLY A 290 -2.34 -38.08 -12.34
CA GLY A 290 -3.78 -38.35 -12.25
C GLY A 290 -4.59 -37.31 -11.45
N PRO A 291 -5.74 -37.69 -10.89
CA PRO A 291 -7.08 -37.06 -11.06
C PRO A 291 -7.18 -35.50 -11.12
N GLY A 292 -6.38 -34.83 -11.96
CA GLY A 292 -6.36 -33.37 -12.14
C GLY A 292 -5.41 -32.64 -11.19
N CYS A 293 -4.94 -31.45 -11.61
CA CYS A 293 -4.06 -30.58 -10.82
C CYS A 293 -4.74 -30.17 -9.48
N PRO A 294 -4.26 -30.62 -8.31
CA PRO A 294 -4.97 -30.46 -7.04
C PRO A 294 -5.33 -29.01 -6.66
N PRO A 295 -4.44 -28.00 -6.86
CA PRO A 295 -4.82 -26.60 -6.63
C PRO A 295 -5.99 -26.14 -7.51
N LEU A 296 -6.05 -26.57 -8.78
CA LEU A 296 -7.15 -26.23 -9.68
C LEU A 296 -8.45 -26.93 -9.30
N VAL A 297 -8.37 -28.17 -8.81
CA VAL A 297 -9.52 -28.90 -8.27
C VAL A 297 -10.06 -28.19 -7.03
N ALA A 298 -9.20 -27.77 -6.11
CA ALA A 298 -9.61 -27.01 -4.93
C ALA A 298 -10.27 -25.67 -5.29
N LEU A 299 -9.69 -24.92 -6.24
CA LEU A 299 -10.25 -23.65 -6.70
C LEU A 299 -11.62 -23.76 -7.39
N ALA A 300 -12.06 -24.96 -7.80
CA ALA A 300 -13.43 -25.15 -8.29
C ALA A 300 -14.49 -24.87 -7.22
N LEU A 301 -14.14 -24.91 -5.92
CA LEU A 301 -15.04 -24.55 -4.82
C LEU A 301 -15.51 -23.08 -4.88
N LEU A 302 -14.78 -22.21 -5.59
CA LEU A 302 -15.16 -20.80 -5.80
C LEU A 302 -16.52 -20.66 -6.51
N GLU A 303 -16.95 -21.67 -7.27
CA GLU A 303 -18.28 -21.68 -7.92
C GLU A 303 -19.43 -21.51 -6.91
N SER A 304 -19.26 -22.04 -5.69
CA SER A 304 -20.25 -21.90 -4.62
C SER A 304 -20.35 -20.48 -4.06
N GLN A 305 -19.24 -19.74 -4.07
CA GLN A 305 -19.16 -18.38 -3.54
C GLN A 305 -19.80 -17.36 -4.48
N VAL A 306 -19.79 -17.62 -5.79
CA VAL A 306 -20.46 -16.77 -6.80
C VAL A 306 -21.96 -16.61 -6.48
N LYS A 307 -22.61 -17.64 -5.94
CA LYS A 307 -24.02 -17.59 -5.52
C LYS A 307 -24.25 -16.63 -4.33
N GLN A 308 -23.26 -16.50 -3.44
CA GLN A 308 -23.34 -15.56 -2.31
C GLN A 308 -23.31 -14.11 -2.80
N VAL A 309 -22.49 -13.82 -3.82
CA VAL A 309 -22.42 -12.50 -4.45
C VAL A 309 -23.75 -12.13 -5.10
N ALA A 310 -24.38 -13.05 -5.83
CA ALA A 310 -25.73 -12.83 -6.40
C ALA A 310 -26.81 -12.51 -5.35
N SER A 311 -26.61 -13.02 -4.13
CA SER A 311 -27.50 -12.78 -2.99
C SER A 311 -27.18 -11.48 -2.23
N GLY A 312 -26.30 -10.62 -2.78
CA GLY A 312 -25.93 -9.32 -2.19
C GLY A 312 -24.72 -9.36 -1.24
N HIS A 313 -24.09 -10.52 -1.02
CA HIS A 313 -22.93 -10.63 -0.14
C HIS A 313 -21.61 -10.38 -0.90
N GLY A 314 -21.36 -9.13 -1.29
CA GLY A 314 -20.23 -8.74 -2.14
C GLY A 314 -18.84 -9.14 -1.64
N ALA A 315 -18.63 -9.25 -0.32
CA ALA A 315 -17.37 -9.69 0.27
C ALA A 315 -16.94 -11.09 -0.22
N TRP A 316 -17.89 -11.97 -0.56
CA TRP A 316 -17.60 -13.29 -1.12
C TRP A 316 -17.10 -13.26 -2.58
N GLY A 317 -17.02 -12.08 -3.20
CA GLY A 317 -16.30 -11.88 -4.46
C GLY A 317 -14.78 -11.84 -4.27
N HIS A 318 -14.28 -11.61 -3.04
CA HIS A 318 -12.85 -11.44 -2.75
C HIS A 318 -12.00 -12.67 -3.13
N PRO A 319 -12.40 -13.92 -2.88
CA PRO A 319 -11.56 -15.05 -3.24
C PRO A 319 -11.43 -15.26 -4.75
N LEU A 320 -12.51 -15.05 -5.51
CA LEU A 320 -12.44 -15.05 -6.97
C LEU A 320 -11.58 -13.89 -7.50
N LEU A 321 -11.75 -12.69 -6.94
CA LEU A 321 -10.91 -11.52 -7.26
C LEU A 321 -9.43 -11.80 -7.01
N ALA A 322 -9.08 -12.38 -5.86
CA ALA A 322 -7.71 -12.72 -5.49
C ALA A 322 -7.10 -13.77 -6.43
N ALA A 323 -7.86 -14.81 -6.79
CA ALA A 323 -7.42 -15.81 -7.77
C ALA A 323 -7.23 -15.21 -9.18
N ALA A 324 -8.13 -14.32 -9.61
CA ALA A 324 -8.03 -13.63 -10.90
C ALA A 324 -6.82 -12.68 -10.95
N GLN A 325 -6.60 -11.88 -9.90
CA GLN A 325 -5.44 -10.99 -9.79
C GLN A 325 -4.11 -11.75 -9.75
N GLN A 326 -4.08 -12.92 -9.08
CA GLN A 326 -2.91 -13.80 -9.07
C GLN A 326 -2.65 -14.40 -10.47
N GLY A 327 -3.72 -14.81 -11.15
CA GLY A 327 -3.67 -15.52 -12.42
C GLY A 327 -3.43 -17.03 -12.26
N LEU A 328 -3.88 -17.79 -13.27
CA LEU A 328 -3.66 -19.24 -13.36
C LEU A 328 -2.79 -19.57 -14.57
N PRO A 329 -2.12 -20.74 -14.60
CA PRO A 329 -1.50 -21.23 -15.84
C PRO A 329 -2.56 -21.52 -16.91
N VAL A 330 -2.16 -21.65 -18.18
CA VAL A 330 -3.05 -21.96 -19.31
C VAL A 330 -3.93 -23.20 -19.05
N ARG A 331 -3.40 -24.22 -18.36
CA ARG A 331 -4.18 -25.41 -17.95
C ARG A 331 -5.39 -25.09 -17.05
N GLY A 332 -5.38 -23.94 -16.37
CA GLY A 332 -6.51 -23.43 -15.59
C GLY A 332 -7.65 -22.83 -16.42
N GLN A 333 -7.51 -22.71 -17.73
CA GLN A 333 -8.53 -22.13 -18.61
C GLN A 333 -9.91 -22.81 -18.51
N PRO A 334 -10.04 -24.15 -18.41
CA PRO A 334 -11.35 -24.78 -18.22
C PRO A 334 -12.05 -24.34 -16.93
N LEU A 335 -11.28 -24.08 -15.85
CA LEU A 335 -11.83 -23.56 -14.61
C LEU A 335 -12.35 -22.12 -14.80
N TRP A 336 -11.62 -21.26 -15.52
CA TRP A 336 -12.10 -19.93 -15.86
C TRP A 336 -13.37 -19.93 -16.70
N ILE A 337 -13.47 -20.81 -17.70
CA ILE A 337 -14.68 -20.95 -18.52
C ILE A 337 -15.89 -21.32 -17.65
N ARG A 338 -15.71 -22.29 -16.74
CA ARG A 338 -16.78 -22.69 -15.79
C ARG A 338 -17.17 -21.56 -14.86
N LEU A 339 -16.20 -20.88 -14.23
CA LEU A 339 -16.46 -19.77 -13.32
C LEU A 339 -17.17 -18.60 -14.01
N ARG A 340 -16.78 -18.24 -15.24
CA ARG A 340 -17.49 -17.21 -16.03
C ARG A 340 -18.92 -17.63 -16.38
N SER A 341 -19.13 -18.91 -16.70
CA SER A 341 -20.48 -19.44 -16.92
C SER A 341 -21.34 -19.35 -15.66
N GLY A 342 -20.75 -19.68 -14.50
CA GLY A 342 -21.40 -19.53 -13.19
C GLY A 342 -21.71 -18.08 -12.84
N LEU A 343 -20.82 -17.13 -13.15
CA LEU A 343 -21.07 -15.69 -13.00
C LEU A 343 -22.23 -15.24 -13.88
N ALA A 344 -22.31 -15.71 -15.13
CA ALA A 344 -23.41 -15.36 -16.04
C ALA A 344 -24.75 -15.95 -15.60
N GLU A 345 -24.76 -17.15 -15.02
CA GLU A 345 -25.97 -17.74 -14.42
C GLU A 345 -26.38 -16.96 -13.16
N ALA A 346 -25.42 -16.63 -12.30
CA ALA A 346 -25.61 -15.85 -11.10
C ALA A 346 -26.13 -14.44 -11.39
N ASP A 347 -25.68 -13.79 -12.48
CA ASP A 347 -26.19 -12.47 -12.89
C ASP A 347 -27.68 -12.52 -13.21
N ARG A 348 -28.20 -13.62 -13.79
CA ARG A 348 -29.63 -13.74 -14.12
C ARG A 348 -30.55 -13.80 -12.90
N VAL A 349 -30.01 -14.24 -11.76
CA VAL A 349 -30.75 -14.44 -10.51
C VAL A 349 -30.27 -13.49 -9.40
N ALA A 350 -29.47 -12.48 -9.75
CA ALA A 350 -28.96 -11.52 -8.78
C ALA A 350 -30.12 -10.72 -8.17
N THR A 351 -29.98 -10.43 -6.88
CA THR A 351 -31.07 -9.89 -6.05
C THR A 351 -31.09 -8.36 -5.98
N SER A 352 -30.03 -7.69 -6.44
CA SER A 352 -29.92 -6.23 -6.47
C SER A 352 -29.01 -5.73 -7.61
N GLU A 353 -29.10 -4.44 -7.92
CA GLU A 353 -28.22 -3.77 -8.89
C GLU A 353 -26.74 -3.83 -8.48
N GLU A 354 -26.46 -3.82 -7.18
CA GLU A 354 -25.09 -3.95 -6.64
C GLU A 354 -24.55 -5.36 -6.85
N ALA A 355 -25.39 -6.38 -6.67
CA ALA A 355 -25.02 -7.76 -6.97
C ALA A 355 -24.74 -7.94 -8.47
N HIS A 356 -25.56 -7.35 -9.34
CA HIS A 356 -25.29 -7.31 -10.78
C HIS A 356 -23.96 -6.61 -11.11
N ALA A 357 -23.68 -5.47 -10.49
CA ALA A 357 -22.44 -4.73 -10.70
C ALA A 357 -21.21 -5.53 -10.24
N ASP A 358 -21.29 -6.18 -9.08
CA ASP A 358 -20.22 -7.03 -8.54
C ASP A 358 -19.91 -8.21 -9.47
N LEU A 359 -20.95 -8.93 -9.90
CA LEU A 359 -20.81 -10.07 -10.81
C LEU A 359 -20.22 -9.64 -12.16
N ALA A 360 -20.63 -8.48 -12.68
CA ALA A 360 -20.11 -7.92 -13.91
C ALA A 360 -18.61 -7.58 -13.82
N TRP A 361 -18.17 -6.96 -12.72
CA TRP A 361 -16.76 -6.67 -12.50
C TRP A 361 -15.91 -7.93 -12.27
N LEU A 362 -16.44 -8.91 -11.53
CA LEU A 362 -15.79 -10.21 -11.36
C LEU A 362 -15.61 -10.93 -12.70
N ASP A 363 -16.63 -10.92 -13.58
CA ASP A 363 -16.53 -11.49 -14.93
C ASP A 363 -15.44 -10.79 -15.74
N CYS A 364 -15.36 -9.45 -15.69
CA CYS A 364 -14.31 -8.73 -16.37
C CYS A 364 -12.92 -8.98 -15.81
N ARG A 365 -12.78 -9.18 -14.49
CA ARG A 365 -11.48 -9.55 -13.90
C ARG A 365 -11.05 -10.96 -14.33
N VAL A 366 -11.97 -11.92 -14.37
CA VAL A 366 -11.67 -13.28 -14.86
C VAL A 366 -11.35 -13.24 -16.35
N ALA A 367 -12.09 -12.47 -17.15
CA ALA A 367 -11.81 -12.27 -18.58
C ALA A 367 -10.41 -11.67 -18.81
N ALA A 368 -10.03 -10.65 -18.04
CA ALA A 368 -8.71 -10.05 -18.12
C ALA A 368 -7.59 -11.03 -17.69
N ALA A 369 -7.83 -11.86 -16.67
CA ALA A 369 -6.91 -12.92 -16.28
C ALA A 369 -6.72 -13.98 -17.40
N MET A 370 -7.79 -14.31 -18.14
CA MET A 370 -7.71 -15.20 -19.30
C MET A 370 -6.95 -14.55 -20.47
N ASP A 371 -7.18 -13.27 -20.72
CA ASP A 371 -6.46 -12.52 -21.76
C ASP A 371 -4.97 -12.42 -21.45
N ARG A 372 -4.61 -12.21 -20.17
CA ARG A 372 -3.23 -12.31 -19.69
C ARG A 372 -2.60 -13.67 -19.95
N GLN A 373 -3.32 -14.79 -19.86
CA GLN A 373 -2.76 -16.12 -20.16
C GLN A 373 -2.33 -16.27 -21.61
N LEU A 374 -3.03 -15.59 -22.52
CA LEU A 374 -2.82 -15.69 -23.96
C LEU A 374 -2.00 -14.53 -24.53
N GLY A 375 -1.80 -13.46 -23.74
CA GLY A 375 -1.08 -12.27 -24.17
C GLY A 375 -1.82 -11.45 -25.23
N VAL A 376 -3.14 -11.57 -25.33
CA VAL A 376 -4.00 -10.90 -26.32
C VAL A 376 -5.32 -10.46 -25.67
N LEU A 377 -5.95 -9.41 -26.21
CA LEU A 377 -7.30 -9.01 -25.81
C LEU A 377 -8.34 -9.82 -26.60
N LYS A 378 -9.12 -10.63 -25.91
CA LYS A 378 -10.18 -11.43 -26.54
C LYS A 378 -11.41 -11.50 -25.66
N GLN A 379 -11.22 -11.88 -24.39
CA GLN A 379 -12.30 -12.13 -23.45
C GLN A 379 -12.91 -10.83 -22.93
N VAL A 380 -12.11 -9.78 -22.70
CA VAL A 380 -12.61 -8.51 -22.14
C VAL A 380 -13.59 -7.77 -23.06
N HIS A 381 -13.52 -8.02 -24.38
CA HIS A 381 -14.46 -7.41 -25.35
C HIS A 381 -15.92 -7.76 -25.09
N GLY A 382 -16.21 -8.91 -24.46
CA GLY A 382 -17.56 -9.37 -24.16
C GLY A 382 -17.85 -9.56 -22.66
N CYS A 383 -17.00 -9.03 -21.78
CA CYS A 383 -17.18 -9.22 -20.33
C CYS A 383 -18.19 -8.24 -19.72
N GLY A 384 -18.63 -8.55 -18.50
CA GLY A 384 -19.35 -7.62 -17.63
C GLY A 384 -20.83 -7.44 -17.98
N PHE A 385 -21.40 -8.34 -18.77
CA PHE A 385 -22.84 -8.43 -19.03
C PHE A 385 -23.48 -7.11 -19.50
N GLY A 386 -22.73 -6.30 -20.25
CA GLY A 386 -23.17 -4.98 -20.72
C GLY A 386 -23.22 -3.86 -19.67
N ARG A 387 -22.81 -4.13 -18.42
CA ARG A 387 -22.85 -3.18 -17.30
C ARG A 387 -21.51 -2.47 -17.04
N VAL A 388 -20.40 -3.07 -17.48
CA VAL A 388 -19.07 -2.41 -17.43
C VAL A 388 -18.80 -1.72 -18.76
N SER A 389 -18.48 -0.42 -18.71
CA SER A 389 -18.23 0.37 -19.91
C SER A 389 -17.03 -0.15 -20.71
N GLU A 390 -17.06 0.00 -22.03
CA GLU A 390 -15.97 -0.44 -22.90
C GLU A 390 -14.60 0.11 -22.49
N PRO A 391 -14.43 1.42 -22.16
CA PRO A 391 -13.13 1.94 -21.74
C PRO A 391 -12.54 1.24 -20.52
N LEU A 392 -13.38 0.91 -19.53
CA LEU A 392 -12.96 0.23 -18.31
C LEU A 392 -12.56 -1.23 -18.60
N ARG A 393 -13.32 -1.92 -19.44
CA ARG A 393 -13.01 -3.31 -19.84
C ARG A 393 -11.71 -3.41 -20.64
N LEU A 394 -11.53 -2.52 -21.62
CA LEU A 394 -10.31 -2.47 -22.43
C LEU A 394 -9.10 -2.09 -21.59
N SER A 395 -9.22 -1.05 -20.76
CA SER A 395 -8.15 -0.63 -19.85
C SER A 395 -7.73 -1.78 -18.93
N LEU A 396 -8.70 -2.45 -18.27
CA LEU A 396 -8.42 -3.60 -17.43
C LEU A 396 -7.69 -4.73 -18.18
N GLY A 397 -8.17 -5.09 -19.36
CA GLY A 397 -7.55 -6.14 -20.18
C GLY A 397 -6.12 -5.79 -20.60
N LEU A 398 -5.89 -4.54 -21.01
CA LEU A 398 -4.57 -4.05 -21.43
C LEU A 398 -3.56 -4.11 -20.28
N HIS A 399 -3.92 -3.63 -19.09
CA HIS A 399 -3.06 -3.71 -17.90
C HIS A 399 -2.74 -5.15 -17.50
N GLU A 400 -3.69 -6.09 -17.64
CA GLU A 400 -3.43 -7.50 -17.35
C GLU A 400 -2.55 -8.16 -18.43
N VAL A 401 -2.76 -7.85 -19.71
CA VAL A 401 -1.94 -8.36 -20.81
C VAL A 401 -0.52 -7.80 -20.80
N ALA A 402 -0.30 -6.60 -20.27
CA ALA A 402 1.04 -6.05 -20.03
C ALA A 402 1.88 -6.95 -19.09
N LYS A 403 1.22 -7.69 -18.18
CA LYS A 403 1.84 -8.64 -17.25
C LYS A 403 2.04 -10.05 -17.83
N PHE A 404 1.82 -10.22 -19.15
CA PHE A 404 2.03 -11.51 -19.82
C PHE A 404 3.52 -11.87 -19.85
N ILE A 405 3.82 -13.12 -19.49
CA ILE A 405 5.17 -13.68 -19.58
C ILE A 405 5.14 -14.76 -20.67
N PRO A 406 5.84 -14.58 -21.81
CA PRO A 406 5.90 -15.60 -22.85
C PRO A 406 6.54 -16.88 -22.32
N VAL A 407 5.85 -18.01 -22.45
CA VAL A 407 6.46 -19.33 -22.22
C VAL A 407 7.22 -19.70 -23.50
N LEU A 408 8.47 -19.22 -23.63
CA LEU A 408 9.37 -19.71 -24.66
C LEU A 408 9.94 -21.07 -24.22
N PRO A 409 9.81 -22.14 -25.02
CA PRO A 409 10.61 -23.33 -24.80
C PRO A 409 12.08 -22.96 -24.95
N ALA A 410 12.92 -23.36 -24.00
CA ALA A 410 14.35 -23.48 -24.27
C ALA A 410 14.48 -24.49 -25.43
N SER A 411 14.91 -24.02 -26.60
CA SER A 411 15.02 -24.74 -27.88
C SER A 411 13.70 -24.99 -28.65
N SER A 412 13.26 -24.00 -29.44
CA SER A 412 12.63 -24.26 -30.75
C SER A 412 12.54 -22.97 -31.59
N SER A 413 12.89 -23.09 -32.87
CA SER A 413 12.76 -22.05 -33.90
C SER A 413 11.35 -21.44 -33.98
N PRO A 414 11.17 -20.19 -34.44
CA PRO A 414 9.88 -19.50 -34.41
C PRO A 414 8.88 -20.19 -35.34
N ASN A 415 7.86 -20.83 -34.76
CA ASN A 415 6.71 -21.34 -35.47
C ASN A 415 5.82 -20.15 -35.91
N LYS A 416 5.21 -20.21 -37.10
CA LYS A 416 4.38 -19.12 -37.67
C LYS A 416 3.06 -18.88 -36.91
N ASP A 417 2.71 -19.78 -35.98
CA ASP A 417 1.55 -19.67 -35.09
C ASP A 417 1.93 -19.27 -33.65
N ALA A 418 3.16 -18.82 -33.41
CA ALA A 418 3.52 -18.22 -32.13
C ALA A 418 2.75 -16.89 -31.93
N PRO A 419 2.21 -16.59 -30.73
CA PRO A 419 1.61 -15.30 -30.46
C PRO A 419 2.63 -14.21 -30.83
N ALA A 420 2.21 -13.26 -31.67
CA ALA A 420 3.09 -12.21 -32.20
C ALA A 420 3.97 -11.65 -31.09
N SER A 421 5.30 -11.67 -31.30
CA SER A 421 6.25 -11.12 -30.34
C SER A 421 6.02 -9.61 -30.21
N GLY A 422 5.27 -9.18 -29.20
CA GLY A 422 4.94 -7.77 -28.95
C GLY A 422 3.44 -7.50 -28.77
N ALA A 423 3.08 -6.28 -28.36
CA ALA A 423 1.71 -5.83 -28.15
C ALA A 423 1.13 -5.08 -29.37
N ALA A 424 1.32 -5.60 -30.59
CA ALA A 424 0.84 -4.94 -31.82
C ALA A 424 -0.67 -4.65 -31.84
N PHE A 425 -1.47 -5.48 -31.16
CA PHE A 425 -2.92 -5.27 -31.00
C PHE A 425 -3.27 -3.99 -30.22
N ALA A 426 -2.34 -3.43 -29.45
CA ALA A 426 -2.54 -2.21 -28.66
C ALA A 426 -2.29 -0.94 -29.48
N VAL A 427 -1.57 -1.02 -30.62
CA VAL A 427 -1.26 0.16 -31.45
C VAL A 427 -2.52 0.89 -31.93
N PRO A 428 -3.56 0.22 -32.46
CA PRO A 428 -4.79 0.91 -32.85
C PRO A 428 -5.56 1.56 -31.69
N LEU A 429 -5.29 1.14 -30.45
CA LEU A 429 -5.95 1.67 -29.25
C LEU A 429 -5.30 2.98 -28.75
N LEU A 430 -4.17 3.39 -29.32
CA LEU A 430 -3.53 4.68 -29.04
C LEU A 430 -4.37 5.87 -29.54
N ASP A 431 -5.20 5.67 -30.56
CA ASP A 431 -6.12 6.69 -31.09
C ASP A 431 -7.51 6.63 -30.43
N HIS A 432 -7.70 5.79 -29.41
CA HIS A 432 -8.99 5.62 -28.75
C HIS A 432 -9.43 6.91 -28.03
N ALA A 433 -10.73 7.24 -28.04
CA ALA A 433 -11.26 8.49 -27.48
C ALA A 433 -11.01 8.65 -25.97
N SER A 434 -11.10 7.56 -25.21
CA SER A 434 -10.84 7.56 -23.76
C SER A 434 -9.34 7.58 -23.43
N PRO A 435 -8.86 8.52 -22.60
CA PRO A 435 -7.46 8.56 -22.12
C PRO A 435 -7.08 7.31 -21.31
N LEU A 436 -8.04 6.67 -20.62
CA LEU A 436 -7.82 5.44 -19.86
C LEU A 436 -7.33 4.31 -20.76
N VAL A 437 -7.92 4.18 -21.95
CA VAL A 437 -7.55 3.14 -22.92
C VAL A 437 -6.20 3.46 -23.56
N ARG A 438 -5.94 4.74 -23.87
CA ARG A 438 -4.65 5.18 -24.42
C ARG A 438 -3.51 4.90 -23.43
N GLY A 439 -3.69 5.25 -22.15
CA GLY A 439 -2.73 4.96 -21.08
C GLY A 439 -2.44 3.47 -20.94
N ALA A 440 -3.48 2.64 -20.82
CA ALA A 440 -3.31 1.20 -20.71
C ALA A 440 -2.66 0.57 -21.97
N ALA A 441 -2.90 1.13 -23.17
CA ALA A 441 -2.27 0.70 -24.40
C ALA A 441 -0.77 1.04 -24.43
N LEU A 442 -0.40 2.22 -23.94
CA LEU A 442 0.99 2.62 -23.74
C LEU A 442 1.71 1.70 -22.76
N ASP A 443 1.07 1.29 -21.66
CA ASP A 443 1.65 0.34 -20.71
C ASP A 443 1.92 -1.03 -21.37
N ALA A 444 0.94 -1.57 -22.10
CA ALA A 444 1.12 -2.82 -22.83
C ALA A 444 2.26 -2.75 -23.86
N LEU A 445 2.42 -1.61 -24.53
CA LEU A 445 3.49 -1.36 -25.50
C LEU A 445 4.85 -1.11 -24.82
N SER A 446 4.89 -0.51 -23.64
CA SER A 446 6.11 -0.31 -22.85
C SER A 446 6.71 -1.65 -22.41
N GLU A 447 5.86 -2.59 -21.99
CA GLU A 447 6.27 -3.93 -21.58
C GLU A 447 6.58 -4.85 -22.76
N ARG A 448 5.87 -4.67 -23.89
CA ARG A 448 6.02 -5.50 -25.10
C ARG A 448 6.15 -4.62 -26.36
N PRO A 449 7.30 -3.94 -26.54
CA PRO A 449 7.48 -2.94 -27.59
C PRO A 449 7.34 -3.51 -29.00
N VAL A 450 6.76 -2.73 -29.91
CA VAL A 450 6.68 -3.05 -31.34
C VAL A 450 7.06 -1.83 -32.19
N PRO A 451 7.82 -1.98 -33.28
CA PRO A 451 8.29 -0.84 -34.08
C PRO A 451 7.16 0.04 -34.64
N GLN A 452 6.00 -0.54 -34.95
CA GLN A 452 4.84 0.16 -35.49
C GLN A 452 4.25 1.19 -34.51
N ALA A 453 4.56 1.07 -33.21
CA ALA A 453 4.09 1.99 -32.18
C ALA A 453 4.81 3.35 -32.19
N LYS A 454 6.01 3.46 -32.79
CA LYS A 454 6.84 4.67 -32.70
C LYS A 454 6.09 5.95 -33.12
N ALA A 455 5.55 5.97 -34.34
CA ALA A 455 4.86 7.16 -34.85
C ALA A 455 3.60 7.54 -34.05
N PRO A 456 2.67 6.60 -33.72
CA PRO A 456 1.54 6.91 -32.85
C PRO A 456 1.94 7.37 -31.44
N VAL A 457 2.95 6.75 -30.82
CA VAL A 457 3.46 7.15 -29.50
C VAL A 457 3.96 8.60 -29.52
N ARG A 458 4.73 8.98 -30.54
CA ARG A 458 5.20 10.37 -30.70
C ARG A 458 4.05 11.38 -30.76
N ALA A 459 2.96 11.07 -31.45
CA ALA A 459 1.80 11.95 -31.52
C ALA A 459 1.17 12.20 -30.14
N LEU A 460 1.20 11.21 -29.24
CA LEU A 460 0.66 11.33 -27.89
C LEU A 460 1.55 12.13 -26.92
N ILE A 461 2.87 12.17 -27.12
CA ILE A 461 3.79 12.98 -26.30
C ILE A 461 3.45 14.47 -26.41
N ALA A 462 3.03 14.90 -27.60
CA ALA A 462 2.64 16.28 -27.88
C ALA A 462 1.20 16.63 -27.42
N GLY A 463 0.48 15.67 -26.81
CA GLY A 463 -0.89 15.86 -26.37
C GLY A 463 -1.06 16.70 -25.10
N ASP A 464 -2.29 17.14 -24.87
CA ASP A 464 -2.67 17.98 -23.72
C ASP A 464 -2.82 17.19 -22.41
N ASP A 465 -3.21 15.91 -22.48
CA ASP A 465 -3.32 15.05 -21.29
C ASP A 465 -1.91 14.68 -20.79
N ALA A 466 -1.52 15.28 -19.67
CA ALA A 466 -0.20 15.10 -19.06
C ALA A 466 0.12 13.64 -18.72
N VAL A 467 -0.86 12.88 -18.21
CA VAL A 467 -0.67 11.47 -17.85
C VAL A 467 -0.37 10.66 -19.10
N VAL A 468 -1.19 10.82 -20.14
CA VAL A 468 -0.98 10.10 -21.42
C VAL A 468 0.32 10.54 -22.09
N ALA A 469 0.66 11.83 -22.07
CA ALA A 469 1.91 12.34 -22.63
C ALA A 469 3.15 11.80 -21.88
N GLY A 470 3.08 11.74 -20.55
CA GLY A 470 4.12 11.15 -19.71
C GLY A 470 4.32 9.66 -20.00
N LEU A 471 3.24 8.87 -20.01
CA LEU A 471 3.28 7.46 -20.39
C LEU A 471 3.86 7.28 -21.80
N ALA A 472 3.45 8.11 -22.76
CA ALA A 472 3.97 8.06 -24.13
C ALA A 472 5.47 8.35 -24.21
N ALA A 473 5.97 9.31 -23.42
CA ALA A 473 7.40 9.58 -23.32
C ALA A 473 8.16 8.37 -22.76
N SER A 474 7.64 7.74 -21.71
CA SER A 474 8.22 6.50 -21.15
C SER A 474 8.25 5.38 -22.19
N THR A 475 7.14 5.17 -22.91
CA THR A 475 7.05 4.17 -23.99
C THR A 475 8.04 4.47 -25.13
N ALA A 476 8.23 5.73 -25.51
CA ALA A 476 9.24 6.11 -26.51
C ALA A 476 10.66 5.75 -26.07
N GLY A 477 10.97 5.93 -24.77
CA GLY A 477 12.22 5.46 -24.16
C GLY A 477 12.41 3.94 -24.31
N LYS A 478 11.37 3.14 -24.02
CA LYS A 478 11.38 1.67 -24.18
C LYS A 478 11.48 1.22 -25.64
N LEU A 479 10.94 2.00 -26.57
CA LEU A 479 11.03 1.77 -28.02
C LEU A 479 12.39 2.20 -28.61
N HIS A 480 13.24 2.86 -27.82
CA HIS A 480 14.46 3.51 -28.29
C HIS A 480 14.20 4.41 -29.51
N ASP A 481 13.13 5.20 -29.46
CA ASP A 481 12.74 6.10 -30.54
C ASP A 481 13.40 7.48 -30.41
N THR A 482 14.61 7.62 -30.93
CA THR A 482 15.38 8.88 -30.84
C THR A 482 14.72 10.07 -31.54
N GLU A 483 13.84 9.82 -32.52
CA GLU A 483 13.03 10.87 -33.17
C GLU A 483 12.00 11.51 -32.21
N ALA A 484 11.69 10.86 -31.08
CA ALA A 484 10.81 11.41 -30.04
C ALA A 484 11.52 12.43 -29.14
N LEU A 485 12.85 12.50 -29.15
CA LEU A 485 13.63 13.30 -28.20
C LEU A 485 13.22 14.78 -28.15
N PRO A 486 12.98 15.50 -29.27
CA PRO A 486 12.53 16.90 -29.22
C PRO A 486 11.18 17.06 -28.49
N MET A 487 10.29 16.09 -28.61
CA MET A 487 8.98 16.09 -27.95
C MET A 487 9.13 15.81 -26.46
N VAL A 488 10.01 14.88 -26.08
CA VAL A 488 10.33 14.58 -24.68
C VAL A 488 10.98 15.78 -23.99
N GLU A 489 11.88 16.52 -24.66
CA GLU A 489 12.46 17.76 -24.14
C GLU A 489 11.41 18.87 -23.97
N ALA A 490 10.45 18.98 -24.89
CA ALA A 490 9.33 19.90 -24.74
C ALA A 490 8.46 19.53 -23.53
N LEU A 491 8.24 18.24 -23.29
CA LEU A 491 7.52 17.75 -22.11
C LEU A 491 8.32 17.98 -20.82
N ALA A 492 9.66 17.85 -20.85
CA ALA A 492 10.55 18.17 -19.73
C ALA A 492 10.45 19.63 -19.28
N ALA A 493 10.20 20.56 -20.21
CA ALA A 493 9.97 21.96 -19.89
C ALA A 493 8.64 22.22 -19.14
N ARG A 494 7.70 21.26 -19.13
CA ARG A 494 6.44 21.35 -18.36
C ARG A 494 6.57 20.86 -16.92
N VAL A 495 7.54 19.99 -16.62
CA VAL A 495 7.76 19.39 -15.29
C VAL A 495 7.77 20.42 -14.14
N PRO A 496 8.35 21.63 -14.27
CA PRO A 496 8.30 22.63 -13.20
C PRO A 496 6.88 23.09 -12.81
N ARG A 497 5.90 22.95 -13.70
CA ARG A 497 4.48 23.29 -13.48
C ARG A 497 3.60 22.05 -13.30
N GLU A 498 4.07 20.90 -13.76
CA GLU A 498 3.37 19.62 -13.78
C GLU A 498 4.29 18.54 -13.20
N PRO A 499 4.49 18.50 -11.86
CA PRO A 499 5.49 17.67 -11.21
C PRO A 499 5.27 16.16 -11.39
N ASP A 500 4.04 15.72 -11.69
CA ASP A 500 3.69 14.32 -11.91
C ASP A 500 4.35 13.75 -13.18
N LEU A 501 4.74 14.61 -14.14
CA LEU A 501 5.48 14.21 -15.34
C LEU A 501 6.93 13.77 -15.06
N ALA A 502 7.49 14.14 -13.91
CA ALA A 502 8.93 14.04 -13.68
C ALA A 502 9.47 12.62 -13.88
N GLU A 503 8.79 11.61 -13.36
CA GLU A 503 9.26 10.21 -13.38
C GLU A 503 9.32 9.67 -14.82
N SER A 504 8.21 9.76 -15.55
CA SER A 504 8.15 9.27 -16.93
C SER A 504 9.10 10.03 -17.86
N VAL A 505 9.21 11.35 -17.69
CA VAL A 505 10.08 12.18 -18.53
C VAL A 505 11.56 11.96 -18.22
N ALA A 506 11.97 11.88 -16.95
CA ALA A 506 13.36 11.57 -16.59
C ALA A 506 13.79 10.23 -17.19
N GLY A 507 12.98 9.19 -17.00
CA GLY A 507 13.25 7.86 -17.56
C GLY A 507 13.41 7.90 -19.08
N ALA A 508 12.52 8.62 -19.78
CA ALA A 508 12.59 8.80 -21.23
C ALA A 508 13.87 9.56 -21.67
N LEU A 509 14.22 10.65 -21.00
CA LEU A 509 15.45 11.41 -21.30
C LEU A 509 16.69 10.53 -21.11
N VAL A 510 16.77 9.81 -20.00
CA VAL A 510 17.89 8.88 -19.75
C VAL A 510 17.97 7.80 -20.83
N ALA A 511 16.84 7.20 -21.19
CA ALA A 511 16.79 6.14 -22.19
C ALA A 511 17.16 6.59 -23.61
N LEU A 512 16.79 7.83 -24.00
CA LEU A 512 16.96 8.31 -25.37
C LEU A 512 18.29 9.04 -25.62
N GLN A 513 18.85 9.72 -24.62
CA GLN A 513 20.07 10.54 -24.80
C GLN A 513 21.17 10.27 -23.77
N GLY A 514 20.97 9.33 -22.83
CA GLY A 514 22.00 8.90 -21.88
C GLY A 514 22.55 10.07 -21.06
N ARG A 515 23.89 10.22 -21.03
CA ARG A 515 24.57 11.28 -20.27
C ARG A 515 24.19 12.70 -20.69
N ALA A 516 23.69 12.91 -21.92
CA ALA A 516 23.26 14.23 -22.36
C ALA A 516 22.02 14.75 -21.60
N ALA A 517 21.29 13.88 -20.87
CA ALA A 517 20.19 14.28 -20.00
C ALA A 517 20.64 14.98 -18.70
N GLU A 518 21.93 14.89 -18.34
CA GLU A 518 22.43 15.37 -17.04
C GLU A 518 22.14 16.85 -16.75
N PRO A 519 22.36 17.82 -17.67
CA PRO A 519 22.06 19.23 -17.40
C PRO A 519 20.60 19.46 -16.99
N ARG A 520 19.67 18.81 -17.71
CA ARG A 520 18.23 18.90 -17.42
C ARG A 520 17.89 18.36 -16.04
N LEU A 521 18.39 17.17 -15.71
CA LEU A 521 18.11 16.54 -14.41
C LEU A 521 18.71 17.36 -13.26
N ARG A 522 19.86 18.03 -13.47
CA ARG A 522 20.45 18.92 -12.45
C ARG A 522 19.59 20.16 -12.16
N GLU A 523 18.84 20.69 -13.14
CA GLU A 523 17.88 21.78 -12.90
C GLU A 523 16.80 21.37 -11.88
N TRP A 524 16.40 20.10 -11.90
CA TRP A 524 15.33 19.56 -11.06
C TRP A 524 15.74 19.29 -9.60
N LEU A 525 17.03 19.27 -9.28
CA LEU A 525 17.53 19.02 -7.91
C LEU A 525 17.13 20.11 -6.90
N ASN A 526 16.74 21.30 -7.36
CA ASN A 526 16.31 22.42 -6.51
C ASN A 526 14.78 22.69 -6.62
N HIS A 527 14.03 21.78 -7.23
CA HIS A 527 12.60 21.94 -7.44
C HIS A 527 11.82 21.96 -6.11
N PRO A 528 10.73 22.75 -5.93
CA PRO A 528 9.96 22.78 -4.69
C PRO A 528 9.30 21.44 -4.33
N HIS A 529 8.78 20.71 -5.33
CA HIS A 529 8.21 19.39 -5.10
C HIS A 529 9.31 18.36 -4.83
N ALA A 530 9.18 17.64 -3.71
CA ALA A 530 10.10 16.58 -3.35
C ALA A 530 10.22 15.55 -4.49
N ASN A 531 9.11 14.97 -4.95
CA ASN A 531 9.13 13.90 -5.97
C ASN A 531 10.07 14.19 -7.16
N VAL A 532 9.99 15.40 -7.72
CA VAL A 532 10.83 15.86 -8.84
C VAL A 532 12.32 15.81 -8.49
N ARG A 533 12.70 16.26 -7.28
CA ARG A 533 14.10 16.20 -6.82
C ARG A 533 14.61 14.78 -6.63
N ARG A 534 13.78 13.85 -6.12
CA ARG A 534 14.16 12.43 -5.98
C ARG A 534 14.40 11.82 -7.35
N VAL A 535 13.45 11.97 -8.26
CA VAL A 535 13.55 11.43 -9.61
C VAL A 535 14.85 11.93 -10.27
N ALA A 536 15.16 13.21 -10.10
CA ALA A 536 16.42 13.79 -10.58
C ALA A 536 17.65 13.16 -9.92
N ALA A 537 17.68 13.06 -8.59
CA ALA A 537 18.80 12.50 -7.83
C ALA A 537 19.04 11.02 -8.15
N GLU A 538 17.98 10.22 -8.24
CA GLU A 538 18.03 8.79 -8.60
C GLU A 538 18.51 8.61 -10.05
N SER A 539 17.96 9.38 -10.99
CA SER A 539 18.34 9.32 -12.40
C SER A 539 19.80 9.74 -12.60
N LEU A 540 20.27 10.79 -11.92
CA LEU A 540 21.66 11.23 -11.96
C LEU A 540 22.60 10.21 -11.30
N THR A 541 22.19 9.60 -10.19
CA THR A 541 22.98 8.55 -9.53
C THR A 541 23.16 7.35 -10.46
N ALA A 542 22.08 6.90 -11.11
CA ALA A 542 22.13 5.81 -12.08
C ALA A 542 22.99 6.16 -13.30
N LEU A 543 22.90 7.39 -13.81
CA LEU A 543 23.66 7.85 -14.99
C LEU A 543 25.17 8.03 -14.73
N THR A 544 25.53 8.56 -13.55
CA THR A 544 26.91 8.95 -13.24
C THR A 544 27.67 7.88 -12.49
N GLY A 545 26.97 6.97 -11.80
CA GLY A 545 27.55 6.01 -10.86
C GLY A 545 27.99 6.61 -9.53
N ALA A 546 27.92 7.94 -9.38
CA ALA A 546 28.18 8.65 -8.14
C ALA A 546 26.87 8.97 -7.43
N ALA A 547 26.84 8.83 -6.10
CA ALA A 547 25.65 9.18 -5.32
C ALA A 547 25.35 10.68 -5.46
N VAL A 548 24.21 11.01 -6.07
CA VAL A 548 23.68 12.36 -6.16
C VAL A 548 22.53 12.49 -5.16
N ARG A 549 22.51 13.61 -4.45
CA ARG A 549 21.54 13.92 -3.40
C ARG A 549 20.79 15.19 -3.71
N SER A 550 19.54 15.26 -3.25
CA SER A 550 18.77 16.48 -3.31
C SER A 550 18.96 17.31 -2.04
N VAL A 551 18.88 18.62 -2.16
CA VAL A 551 18.78 19.48 -0.98
C VAL A 551 17.33 19.58 -0.53
N ARG A 552 17.12 19.72 0.78
CA ARG A 552 15.81 20.11 1.31
C ARG A 552 15.47 21.50 0.76
N VAL A 553 14.32 21.60 0.10
CA VAL A 553 13.76 22.88 -0.36
C VAL A 553 12.61 23.25 0.55
N GLU A 554 12.71 24.43 1.14
CA GLU A 554 11.65 25.02 1.93
C GLU A 554 10.54 25.54 1.02
N LEU A 555 9.29 25.19 1.35
CA LEU A 555 8.13 25.66 0.61
C LEU A 555 7.87 27.15 0.91
N PRO A 556 7.49 27.95 -0.10
CA PRO A 556 7.13 29.36 0.10
C PRO A 556 6.01 29.53 1.15
N ALA A 557 6.02 30.66 1.86
CA ALA A 557 5.01 30.94 2.89
C ALA A 557 3.56 30.91 2.36
N GLY A 558 3.34 31.32 1.11
CA GLY A 558 2.04 31.32 0.43
C GLY A 558 1.65 29.99 -0.23
N THR A 559 2.38 28.90 -0.01
CA THR A 559 1.99 27.58 -0.52
C THR A 559 0.62 27.21 0.03
N TYR A 560 -0.29 26.74 -0.84
CA TYR A 560 -1.64 26.35 -0.43
C TYR A 560 -1.61 25.33 0.71
N ARG A 561 -2.41 25.59 1.75
CA ARG A 561 -2.64 24.65 2.84
C ARG A 561 -4.15 24.53 3.06
N PRO A 562 -4.70 23.31 3.09
CA PRO A 562 -6.09 23.12 3.46
C PRO A 562 -6.30 23.56 4.92
N PRO A 563 -7.48 24.10 5.28
CA PRO A 563 -7.78 24.38 6.68
C PRO A 563 -7.76 23.08 7.49
N PRO A 564 -7.20 23.06 8.72
CA PRO A 564 -7.17 21.84 9.52
C PRO A 564 -8.59 21.35 9.85
N ALA A 565 -8.81 20.04 9.76
CA ALA A 565 -10.07 19.45 10.22
C ALA A 565 -10.21 19.61 11.75
N PRO A 566 -11.36 20.10 12.25
CA PRO A 566 -11.62 20.15 13.68
C PRO A 566 -11.58 18.74 14.32
N PRO A 567 -11.11 18.60 15.58
CA PRO A 567 -11.18 17.34 16.30
C PRO A 567 -12.61 16.79 16.36
N GLY A 568 -12.76 15.48 16.16
CA GLY A 568 -14.07 14.82 16.16
C GLY A 568 -14.84 14.91 14.83
N THR A 569 -14.26 15.54 13.79
CA THR A 569 -14.85 15.54 12.44
C THR A 569 -14.95 14.12 11.88
N THR A 570 -16.06 13.81 11.23
CA THR A 570 -16.29 12.55 10.54
C THR A 570 -16.56 12.76 9.05
N LEU A 571 -16.15 11.79 8.23
CA LEU A 571 -16.55 11.67 6.83
C LEU A 571 -17.41 10.42 6.67
N THR A 572 -18.64 10.57 6.16
CA THR A 572 -19.52 9.45 5.84
C THR A 572 -19.58 9.28 4.32
N LEU A 573 -18.93 8.24 3.81
CA LEU A 573 -18.98 7.87 2.41
C LEU A 573 -20.25 7.04 2.19
N ARG A 574 -21.14 7.56 1.34
CA ARG A 574 -22.35 6.85 0.93
C ARG A 574 -22.06 6.00 -0.29
N THR A 575 -22.42 4.73 -0.19
CA THR A 575 -22.36 3.79 -1.31
C THR A 575 -23.65 2.99 -1.32
N ARG A 576 -24.00 2.40 -2.45
CA ARG A 576 -25.15 1.49 -2.52
C ARG A 576 -24.98 0.21 -1.71
N LYS A 577 -23.75 -0.13 -1.31
CA LYS A 577 -23.45 -1.25 -0.41
C LYS A 577 -23.66 -0.92 1.08
N GLY A 578 -23.84 0.36 1.40
CA GLY A 578 -23.92 0.87 2.76
C GLY A 578 -23.07 2.12 2.98
N ASP A 579 -23.22 2.71 4.15
CA ASP A 579 -22.49 3.91 4.56
C ASP A 579 -21.22 3.53 5.34
N ILE A 580 -20.09 4.15 5.00
CA ILE A 580 -18.83 4.00 5.71
C ILE A 580 -18.54 5.32 6.44
N THR A 581 -18.52 5.29 7.77
CA THR A 581 -18.20 6.49 8.57
C THR A 581 -16.78 6.41 9.11
N VAL A 582 -15.98 7.41 8.76
CA VAL A 582 -14.57 7.57 9.16
C VAL A 582 -14.45 8.72 10.16
N LEU A 583 -13.84 8.46 11.31
CA LEU A 583 -13.40 9.50 12.25
C LEU A 583 -12.01 9.99 11.85
N LEU A 584 -11.86 11.31 11.67
CA LEU A 584 -10.60 11.90 11.26
C LEU A 584 -9.60 11.98 12.42
N GLU A 585 -8.34 11.71 12.09
CA GLU A 585 -7.22 11.67 13.03
C GLU A 585 -6.73 13.07 13.39
N ARG A 586 -6.45 13.30 14.68
CA ARG A 586 -6.01 14.60 15.19
C ARG A 586 -4.57 14.93 14.80
N ASP A 587 -3.75 13.89 14.60
CA ASP A 587 -2.34 14.02 14.23
C ASP A 587 -2.11 14.30 12.73
N ALA A 588 -3.16 14.25 11.90
CA ALA A 588 -3.11 14.56 10.46
C ALA A 588 -4.21 15.57 10.04
N PRO A 589 -4.25 16.76 10.67
CA PRO A 589 -5.37 17.69 10.53
C PRO A 589 -5.43 18.34 9.15
N LEU A 590 -4.30 18.59 8.48
CA LEU A 590 -4.32 19.17 7.13
C LEU A 590 -4.77 18.14 6.10
N THR A 591 -4.35 16.89 6.27
CA THR A 591 -4.80 15.77 5.44
C THR A 591 -6.32 15.60 5.58
N GLY A 592 -6.83 15.45 6.80
CA GLY A 592 -8.27 15.40 7.05
C GLY A 592 -9.02 16.64 6.53
N GLY A 593 -8.43 17.82 6.71
CA GLY A 593 -8.96 19.10 6.23
C GLY A 593 -9.10 19.16 4.71
N ASN A 594 -8.14 18.60 3.97
CA ASN A 594 -8.18 18.48 2.51
C ASN A 594 -9.37 17.63 2.08
N LEU A 595 -9.55 16.44 2.68
CA LEU A 595 -10.67 15.55 2.37
C LEU A 595 -12.02 16.20 2.71
N VAL A 596 -12.11 16.93 3.83
CA VAL A 596 -13.31 17.70 4.20
C VAL A 596 -13.63 18.76 3.15
N ALA A 597 -12.63 19.48 2.66
CA ALA A 597 -12.83 20.49 1.62
C ALA A 597 -13.31 19.87 0.31
N LEU A 598 -12.68 18.77 -0.13
CA LEU A 598 -13.08 18.03 -1.34
C LEU A 598 -14.48 17.43 -1.21
N ALA A 599 -14.82 16.87 -0.05
CA ALA A 599 -16.15 16.33 0.22
C ALA A 599 -17.24 17.41 0.13
N LYS A 600 -17.01 18.58 0.72
CA LYS A 600 -17.95 19.72 0.64
C LYS A 600 -18.15 20.24 -0.79
N GLN A 601 -17.17 20.05 -1.66
CA GLN A 601 -17.26 20.39 -3.09
C GLN A 601 -17.99 19.33 -3.92
N GLY A 602 -18.36 18.19 -3.33
CA GLY A 602 -18.95 17.05 -4.04
C GLY A 602 -17.94 16.29 -4.91
N TYR A 603 -16.63 16.47 -4.67
CA TYR A 603 -15.55 15.91 -5.50
C TYR A 603 -15.65 14.39 -5.67
N PHE A 604 -16.06 13.68 -4.63
CA PHE A 604 -16.10 12.21 -4.61
C PHE A 604 -17.34 11.60 -5.26
N ARG A 605 -18.32 12.39 -5.70
CA ARG A 605 -19.55 11.89 -6.31
C ARG A 605 -19.25 11.20 -7.64
N GLY A 606 -19.59 9.93 -7.75
CA GLY A 606 -19.36 9.12 -8.95
C GLY A 606 -17.94 8.55 -9.05
N ILE A 607 -17.04 8.86 -8.11
CA ILE A 607 -15.70 8.29 -8.08
C ILE A 607 -15.78 6.83 -7.63
N THR A 608 -15.01 5.96 -8.27
CA THR A 608 -14.98 4.53 -7.96
C THR A 608 -13.82 4.14 -7.05
N PHE A 609 -13.99 3.04 -6.32
CA PHE A 609 -12.88 2.23 -5.82
C PHE A 609 -12.24 1.50 -7.00
N HIS A 610 -11.22 2.10 -7.62
CA HIS A 610 -10.58 1.58 -8.82
C HIS A 610 -9.65 0.39 -8.54
N ARG A 611 -9.18 0.26 -7.29
CA ARG A 611 -8.25 -0.80 -6.88
C ARG A 611 -8.69 -1.41 -5.56
N VAL A 612 -9.00 -2.70 -5.58
CA VAL A 612 -9.29 -3.49 -4.36
C VAL A 612 -8.40 -4.72 -4.37
N VAL A 613 -7.58 -4.86 -3.34
CA VAL A 613 -6.74 -6.04 -3.12
C VAL A 613 -7.21 -6.72 -1.84
N PRO A 614 -7.88 -7.89 -1.94
CA PRO A 614 -8.34 -8.64 -0.78
C PRO A 614 -7.21 -8.87 0.23
N ASP A 615 -7.55 -8.79 1.53
CA ASP A 615 -6.61 -8.87 2.67
C ASP A 615 -5.53 -7.78 2.72
N PHE A 616 -5.60 -6.78 1.83
CA PHE A 616 -4.67 -5.67 1.82
C PHE A 616 -5.40 -4.32 1.96
N VAL A 617 -5.84 -3.74 0.83
CA VAL A 617 -6.45 -2.41 0.82
C VAL A 617 -7.53 -2.26 -0.25
N ALA A 618 -8.50 -1.38 0.01
CA ALA A 618 -9.44 -0.85 -0.97
C ALA A 618 -9.16 0.65 -1.17
N GLN A 619 -8.80 1.05 -2.39
CA GLN A 619 -8.34 2.38 -2.75
C GLN A 619 -9.35 3.09 -3.67
N GLY A 620 -9.60 4.36 -3.36
CA GLY A 620 -10.52 5.24 -4.10
C GLY A 620 -10.06 6.69 -4.05
N GLY A 621 -10.90 7.62 -4.51
CA GLY A 621 -10.60 9.05 -4.53
C GLY A 621 -9.82 9.54 -5.76
N ASP A 622 -9.69 8.69 -6.78
CA ASP A 622 -9.14 9.05 -8.08
C ASP A 622 -10.27 9.38 -9.08
N PRO A 623 -10.35 10.62 -9.61
CA PRO A 623 -11.38 11.02 -10.56
C PRO A 623 -11.26 10.33 -11.93
N ARG A 624 -10.07 9.82 -12.29
CA ARG A 624 -9.84 9.10 -13.55
C ARG A 624 -10.21 7.63 -13.44
N GLY A 625 -9.97 7.04 -12.26
CA GLY A 625 -10.19 5.63 -11.99
C GLY A 625 -9.08 4.70 -12.52
N ASP A 626 -7.90 5.26 -12.87
CA ASP A 626 -6.71 4.52 -13.31
C ASP A 626 -5.57 4.54 -12.27
N GLY A 627 -5.70 5.30 -11.19
CA GLY A 627 -4.69 5.53 -10.15
C GLY A 627 -3.84 6.79 -10.37
N GLU A 628 -3.98 7.47 -11.52
CA GLU A 628 -3.10 8.56 -11.94
C GLU A 628 -3.73 9.95 -11.78
N GLY A 629 -4.99 10.04 -11.31
CA GLY A 629 -5.67 11.32 -11.10
C GLY A 629 -5.53 11.89 -9.70
N GLY A 630 -5.85 13.18 -9.59
CA GLY A 630 -5.80 13.92 -8.33
C GLY A 630 -6.63 15.20 -8.35
N PRO A 631 -6.60 16.01 -7.28
CA PRO A 631 -7.41 17.21 -7.15
C PRO A 631 -6.79 18.45 -7.81
N GLY A 632 -5.66 18.31 -8.50
CA GLY A 632 -4.90 19.41 -9.12
C GLY A 632 -3.89 20.10 -8.20
N HIS A 633 -3.76 19.63 -6.96
CA HIS A 633 -2.73 20.08 -6.01
C HIS A 633 -2.22 18.90 -5.17
N SER A 634 -1.04 19.07 -4.58
CA SER A 634 -0.48 18.12 -3.61
C SER A 634 -0.47 18.70 -2.21
N ILE A 635 -0.58 17.83 -1.21
CA ILE A 635 -0.39 18.14 0.20
C ILE A 635 0.79 17.37 0.76
N ARG A 636 1.41 17.97 1.77
CA ARG A 636 2.53 17.38 2.51
C ARG A 636 2.10 16.14 3.29
N CYS A 637 3.02 15.21 3.51
CA CYS A 637 2.84 14.08 4.39
C CYS A 637 2.78 14.51 5.89
N GLU A 638 1.81 14.00 6.62
CA GLU A 638 1.72 14.10 8.08
C GLU A 638 1.93 12.70 8.67
N MET A 639 3.18 12.27 8.84
CA MET A 639 3.44 10.92 9.36
C MET A 639 2.94 10.79 10.81
N THR A 640 2.14 9.77 11.05
CA THR A 640 1.41 9.54 12.31
C THR A 640 1.96 8.34 13.07
N ARG A 641 1.71 8.32 14.37
CA ARG A 641 2.06 7.18 15.26
C ARG A 641 1.03 6.06 15.24
N ARG A 642 -0.16 6.31 14.68
CA ARG A 642 -1.21 5.31 14.60
C ARG A 642 -0.77 4.16 13.68
N PRO A 643 -0.80 2.90 14.14
CA PRO A 643 -0.51 1.75 13.29
C PRO A 643 -1.67 1.49 12.32
N TYR A 644 -1.35 0.96 11.14
CA TYR A 644 -2.33 0.44 10.20
C TYR A 644 -2.91 -0.88 10.72
N THR A 645 -3.98 -0.80 11.50
CA THR A 645 -4.86 -1.94 11.81
C THR A 645 -5.98 -2.02 10.78
N ARG A 646 -6.84 -3.03 10.86
CA ARG A 646 -8.06 -3.13 10.05
C ARG A 646 -8.96 -1.90 10.23
N GLY A 647 -9.49 -1.36 9.13
CA GLY A 647 -10.37 -0.18 9.12
C GLY A 647 -9.64 1.16 9.22
N VAL A 648 -8.32 1.19 9.23
CA VAL A 648 -7.53 2.43 9.22
C VAL A 648 -7.49 3.01 7.81
N VAL A 649 -7.58 4.34 7.71
CA VAL A 649 -7.62 5.07 6.43
C VAL A 649 -6.30 5.81 6.21
N GLY A 650 -5.64 5.48 5.11
CA GLY A 650 -4.37 6.07 4.70
C GLY A 650 -4.48 6.93 3.44
N MET A 651 -3.63 7.94 3.34
CA MET A 651 -3.47 8.74 2.12
C MET A 651 -2.65 7.94 1.09
N ALA A 652 -3.15 7.79 -0.14
CA ALA A 652 -2.36 7.21 -1.23
C ALA A 652 -1.34 8.24 -1.74
N LEU A 653 -0.13 7.78 -2.05
CA LEU A 653 1.01 8.64 -2.35
C LEU A 653 1.79 8.07 -3.54
N SER A 654 2.12 8.91 -4.53
CA SER A 654 3.12 8.62 -5.57
C SER A 654 4.56 8.95 -5.13
N GLY A 655 4.73 9.39 -3.88
CA GLY A 655 6.01 9.83 -3.31
C GLY A 655 5.82 10.63 -2.02
N LYS A 656 6.92 11.05 -1.39
CA LYS A 656 6.82 11.95 -0.23
C LYS A 656 6.21 13.27 -0.67
N ASP A 657 5.25 13.76 0.13
CA ASP A 657 4.57 15.04 -0.06
C ASP A 657 3.78 15.16 -1.38
N THR A 658 3.23 14.04 -1.86
CA THR A 658 2.34 13.98 -3.04
C THR A 658 0.90 13.59 -2.70
N GLY A 659 0.48 13.73 -1.44
CA GLY A 659 -0.90 13.43 -1.03
C GLY A 659 -1.90 14.33 -1.78
N GLY A 660 -3.12 13.85 -1.97
CA GLY A 660 -4.13 14.58 -2.72
C GLY A 660 -5.53 14.13 -2.32
N SER A 661 -6.29 13.60 -3.28
CA SER A 661 -7.66 13.12 -3.09
C SER A 661 -7.74 11.61 -2.85
N GLN A 662 -6.72 10.86 -3.25
CA GLN A 662 -6.73 9.40 -3.20
C GLN A 662 -6.48 8.87 -1.79
N PHE A 663 -7.27 7.89 -1.37
CA PHE A 663 -7.16 7.27 -0.06
C PHE A 663 -7.39 5.76 -0.15
N PHE A 664 -7.03 5.04 0.91
CA PHE A 664 -7.30 3.61 1.01
C PHE A 664 -7.77 3.19 2.40
N PHE A 665 -8.63 2.19 2.45
CA PHE A 665 -9.01 1.45 3.65
C PHE A 665 -8.17 0.19 3.77
N THR A 666 -7.71 -0.15 4.97
CA THR A 666 -7.05 -1.44 5.24
C THR A 666 -8.05 -2.54 5.59
N HIS A 667 -7.95 -3.70 4.94
CA HIS A 667 -8.77 -4.88 5.27
C HIS A 667 -8.25 -5.70 6.47
N ALA A 668 -6.94 -5.61 6.70
CA ALA A 668 -6.21 -6.33 7.74
C ALA A 668 -5.03 -5.44 8.22
N PRO A 669 -4.39 -5.74 9.36
CA PRO A 669 -3.26 -4.95 9.82
C PRO A 669 -2.07 -4.99 8.83
N GLN A 670 -1.46 -3.82 8.56
CA GLN A 670 -0.39 -3.63 7.57
C GLN A 670 0.86 -2.94 8.16
N PRO A 671 1.65 -3.62 9.01
CA PRO A 671 2.77 -3.00 9.74
C PRO A 671 3.85 -2.35 8.86
N HIS A 672 3.97 -2.78 7.60
CA HIS A 672 4.95 -2.23 6.65
C HIS A 672 4.53 -0.87 6.07
N LEU A 673 3.29 -0.43 6.31
CA LEU A 673 2.80 0.91 5.93
C LEU A 673 2.99 1.94 7.05
N ASP A 674 3.23 1.50 8.29
CA ASP A 674 3.43 2.35 9.47
C ASP A 674 4.60 3.32 9.26
N GLY A 675 4.34 4.62 9.36
CA GLY A 675 5.33 5.69 9.11
C GLY A 675 5.71 5.91 7.63
N ARG A 676 5.07 5.21 6.68
CA ARG A 676 5.26 5.46 5.24
C ARG A 676 4.13 6.24 4.60
N TYR A 677 2.91 6.04 5.09
CA TYR A 677 1.70 6.68 4.60
C TYR A 677 0.99 7.38 5.74
N THR A 678 0.47 8.58 5.50
CA THR A 678 -0.28 9.33 6.52
C THR A 678 -1.58 8.63 6.84
N VAL A 679 -1.75 8.23 8.11
CA VAL A 679 -3.05 7.82 8.64
C VAL A 679 -3.84 9.08 8.96
N PHE A 680 -4.97 9.28 8.30
CA PHE A 680 -5.81 10.46 8.54
C PHE A 680 -7.20 10.13 9.10
N GLY A 681 -7.52 8.86 9.31
CA GLY A 681 -8.74 8.47 10.00
C GLY A 681 -8.88 6.97 10.24
N GLU A 682 -9.98 6.60 10.89
CA GLU A 682 -10.37 5.22 11.16
C GLU A 682 -11.87 5.02 10.94
N VAL A 683 -12.26 3.86 10.42
CA VAL A 683 -13.65 3.47 10.23
C VAL A 683 -14.27 3.21 11.60
N VAL A 684 -15.30 4.00 11.94
CA VAL A 684 -16.07 3.87 13.20
C VAL A 684 -17.44 3.25 12.99
N ALA A 685 -17.92 3.17 11.74
CA ALA A 685 -19.12 2.43 11.34
C ALA A 685 -19.02 2.01 9.86
N GLY A 686 -19.62 0.87 9.48
CA GLY A 686 -19.62 0.37 8.10
C GLY A 686 -18.41 -0.49 7.70
N MET A 687 -17.77 -1.20 8.66
CA MET A 687 -16.63 -2.07 8.34
C MET A 687 -17.01 -3.28 7.48
N ASP A 688 -18.24 -3.76 7.62
CA ASP A 688 -18.88 -4.73 6.74
C ASP A 688 -19.05 -4.21 5.31
N THR A 689 -19.39 -2.92 5.15
CA THR A 689 -19.42 -2.27 3.84
C THR A 689 -18.02 -2.18 3.24
N VAL A 690 -17.00 -1.83 4.04
CA VAL A 690 -15.59 -1.83 3.59
C VAL A 690 -15.19 -3.21 3.07
N ASP A 691 -15.51 -4.28 3.80
CA ASP A 691 -15.24 -5.66 3.38
C ASP A 691 -16.00 -6.10 2.13
N ALA A 692 -17.16 -5.51 1.87
CA ALA A 692 -17.96 -5.77 0.68
C ALA A 692 -17.52 -4.97 -0.55
N LEU A 693 -16.56 -4.04 -0.41
CA LEU A 693 -16.05 -3.28 -1.55
C LEU A 693 -15.38 -4.21 -2.58
N LEU A 694 -15.74 -4.00 -3.84
CA LEU A 694 -15.10 -4.58 -5.02
C LEU A 694 -14.67 -3.46 -5.98
N GLU A 695 -13.80 -3.78 -6.92
CA GLU A 695 -13.39 -2.85 -7.97
C GLU A 695 -14.62 -2.31 -8.73
N GLY A 696 -14.62 -1.00 -8.96
CA GLY A 696 -15.73 -0.30 -9.61
C GLY A 696 -16.92 0.03 -8.72
N THR A 697 -16.87 -0.29 -7.41
CA THR A 697 -17.85 0.24 -6.45
C THR A 697 -17.82 1.76 -6.48
N VAL A 698 -18.99 2.40 -6.62
CA VAL A 698 -19.13 3.85 -6.77
C VAL A 698 -19.38 4.51 -5.41
N ILE A 699 -18.75 5.66 -5.18
CA ILE A 699 -19.06 6.57 -4.09
C ILE A 699 -20.17 7.51 -4.56
N ASP A 700 -21.35 7.41 -3.96
CA ASP A 700 -22.51 8.22 -4.33
C ASP A 700 -22.40 9.65 -3.78
N ASP A 701 -21.90 9.81 -2.56
CA ASP A 701 -21.66 11.11 -1.92
C ASP A 701 -20.72 10.96 -0.72
N VAL A 702 -20.13 12.07 -0.25
CA VAL A 702 -19.36 12.09 1.00
C VAL A 702 -19.84 13.24 1.88
N LEU A 703 -20.39 12.89 3.04
CA LEU A 703 -20.93 13.86 3.99
C LEU A 703 -19.92 14.18 5.09
N VAL A 704 -19.82 15.47 5.42
CA VAL A 704 -19.02 15.94 6.56
C VAL A 704 -19.92 16.06 7.78
N GLY A 705 -19.57 15.34 8.84
CA GLY A 705 -20.26 15.39 10.12
C GLY A 705 -19.30 15.70 11.27
N THR A 706 -19.87 15.75 12.47
CA THR A 706 -19.10 15.80 13.72
C THR A 706 -19.63 14.70 14.64
N ARG A 707 -18.73 13.89 15.19
CA ARG A 707 -19.07 12.99 16.29
C ARG A 707 -19.12 13.86 17.55
N ALA A 708 -20.28 13.94 18.22
CA ALA A 708 -20.31 14.51 19.56
C ALA A 708 -19.31 13.72 20.44
N PRO A 709 -18.42 14.41 21.18
CA PRO A 709 -17.35 13.77 21.95
C PRO A 709 -17.86 12.78 23.00
#